data_AF-A9V7Q1-F1
#
_entry.id   AF-A9V7Q1-F1
#
_cell.length_a   1.000
_cell.length_b   1.000
_cell.length_c   1.000
_cell.angle_alpha   90.00
_cell.angle_beta   90.00
_cell.angle_gamma   90.00
#
_symmetry.space_group_name_H-M   'P 1'
#
loop_
_entity.id
_entity.type
_entity.pdbx_description
1 polymer ?
#
loop_
_entity_poly.entity_id
_entity_poly.type
_entity_poly.pdbx_seq_one_letter_code
_entity_poly.pdbx_strand_id
1 'polypeptide(L)'
;MVQKEAFLMKRCLDDNKIMDALKHASTFLTELRTSMLYPKNYYELYMTVTDEMRHLEQFLLDEFKQGRKVNDLYELVQYAGNILPRLYLLITVGSVYVKSNEVPSKKILNDLVDMCRGVQHPLRGLFLRNYLLTCLKSELPTNLTSEDGNLADSIGFILTNFSEMNKLWVRMQHQGHSRDRTKREEERMQLRLLVGTNLVRISSLDNLTLDDYDERILPYILEQIVSCKDAIAQEYLLECIIQVFPDEFHLHTLSSLLETCGKVRPQVNLKTIVISLIERLASYAQADPTRVPSEISLFHIFRQQLAGITEARPELPSEDVAAMYSSLANLAMSCYPEQLGYVDEVLQSTADYIKQAGLSNIEAASAVSNELVKLIKLPVNKYKDINTVLKLKHFTAFLPSFAFATRNEIAVSVLRKMSERGDTLQLVEEIEPMLALLQPLTEDQKDCPSDFWDEEEFASEQGLLCAFVAQLRPDARDVHFQILSALRKAFYNGTRRRMKFTLPALVFQCNQLAIAYYENREEDEAWEKKCSKIFQFSRATVLKLTEIDEFQLALKMFLQCALAVNRTEFEKTEALAYEFCSQAFVVYEEDISDSKEQVEFITQIIGTLQQMRVFGEENYNPLSTKCAVVSAKLVKKPDQVRCVCLCANLFWSGYTTDKGGELHDGKQVFQCLQKAVKVAKSCIESAVQVALYTEIFNVYLLYFQRGCESVELLHLEKIASMIQEKLEEVDDSDESLPDIRAALEATQRHVELLQGDDKLAKLKEFGGLMASKA
;
A
#
# COMPACT_ATOMS: atom_id res chain seq x y z
N MET A 1 -55.03 -20.34 -20.36
CA MET A 1 -56.15 -19.60 -20.97
C MET A 1 -55.65 -18.67 -22.08
N VAL A 2 -54.67 -17.79 -21.80
CA VAL A 2 -54.08 -16.88 -22.80
C VAL A 2 -53.69 -17.58 -24.11
N GLN A 3 -52.88 -18.63 -24.06
CA GLN A 3 -52.45 -19.36 -25.28
C GLN A 3 -53.62 -19.97 -26.09
N LYS A 4 -54.68 -20.41 -25.42
CA LYS A 4 -55.86 -20.99 -26.09
C LYS A 4 -56.64 -19.92 -26.86
N GLU A 5 -56.91 -18.79 -26.22
CA GLU A 5 -57.60 -17.67 -26.84
C GLU A 5 -56.73 -16.96 -27.88
N ALA A 6 -55.41 -16.90 -27.68
CA ALA A 6 -54.48 -16.37 -28.67
C ALA A 6 -54.40 -17.24 -29.93
N PHE A 7 -54.46 -18.57 -29.78
CA PHE A 7 -54.58 -19.48 -30.93
C PHE A 7 -55.88 -19.24 -31.71
N LEU A 8 -57.00 -19.06 -31.02
CA LEU A 8 -58.28 -18.72 -31.65
C LEU A 8 -58.23 -17.36 -32.33
N MET A 9 -57.60 -16.36 -31.70
CA MET A 9 -57.34 -15.05 -32.30
C MET A 9 -56.57 -15.19 -33.62
N LYS A 10 -55.42 -15.87 -33.62
CA LYS A 10 -54.60 -16.09 -34.82
C LYS A 10 -55.38 -16.76 -35.95
N ARG A 11 -56.15 -17.80 -35.64
CA ARG A 11 -57.04 -18.45 -36.61
C ARG A 11 -58.12 -17.51 -37.17
N CYS A 12 -58.70 -16.66 -36.34
CA CYS A 12 -59.65 -15.64 -36.81
C CYS A 12 -58.99 -14.57 -37.68
N LEU A 13 -57.71 -14.23 -37.42
CA LEU A 13 -56.93 -13.33 -38.27
C LEU A 13 -56.66 -13.97 -39.64
N ASP A 14 -56.29 -15.27 -39.68
CA ASP A 14 -56.12 -16.02 -40.94
C ASP A 14 -57.41 -16.04 -41.79
N ASP A 15 -58.57 -16.15 -41.12
CA ASP A 15 -59.90 -16.11 -41.73
C ASP A 15 -60.40 -14.67 -42.05
N ASN A 16 -59.56 -13.64 -41.86
CA ASN A 16 -59.89 -12.20 -42.01
C ASN A 16 -61.07 -11.69 -41.15
N LYS A 17 -61.37 -12.36 -40.03
CA LYS A 17 -62.42 -11.97 -39.08
C LYS A 17 -61.85 -11.11 -37.96
N ILE A 18 -61.53 -9.85 -38.28
CA ILE A 18 -60.87 -8.90 -37.37
C ILE A 18 -61.69 -8.66 -36.09
N MET A 19 -63.02 -8.51 -36.19
CA MET A 19 -63.87 -8.26 -35.00
C MET A 19 -63.92 -9.44 -34.04
N ASP A 20 -63.96 -10.67 -34.57
CA ASP A 20 -63.93 -11.89 -33.74
C ASP A 20 -62.53 -12.07 -33.11
N ALA A 21 -61.47 -11.74 -33.85
CA ALA A 21 -60.11 -11.72 -33.33
C ALA A 21 -59.95 -10.71 -32.18
N LEU A 22 -60.50 -9.49 -32.30
CA LEU A 22 -60.50 -8.49 -31.23
C LEU A 22 -61.30 -8.94 -30.00
N LYS A 23 -62.37 -9.72 -30.18
CA LYS A 23 -63.13 -10.31 -29.07
C LYS A 23 -62.32 -11.37 -28.32
N HIS A 24 -61.62 -12.25 -29.04
CA HIS A 24 -60.68 -13.21 -28.43
C HIS A 24 -59.51 -12.50 -27.75
N ALA A 25 -58.99 -11.42 -28.35
CA ALA A 25 -57.97 -10.56 -27.76
C ALA A 25 -58.44 -9.92 -26.45
N SER A 26 -59.63 -9.32 -26.45
CA SER A 26 -60.23 -8.76 -25.25
C SER A 26 -60.45 -9.81 -24.15
N THR A 27 -60.72 -11.07 -24.54
CA THR A 27 -60.95 -12.17 -23.59
C THR A 27 -59.65 -12.55 -22.90
N PHE A 28 -58.55 -12.76 -23.62
CA PHE A 28 -57.27 -13.07 -22.94
C PHE A 28 -56.67 -11.87 -22.21
N LEU A 29 -56.89 -10.63 -22.68
CA LEU A 29 -56.45 -9.42 -21.97
C LEU A 29 -57.17 -9.24 -20.63
N THR A 30 -58.32 -9.89 -20.43
CA THR A 30 -59.04 -9.87 -19.15
C THR A 30 -58.23 -10.57 -18.05
N GLU A 31 -57.34 -11.51 -18.38
CA GLU A 31 -56.45 -12.20 -17.43
C GLU A 31 -55.47 -11.22 -16.75
N LEU A 32 -55.04 -10.16 -17.44
CA LEU A 32 -54.18 -9.11 -16.86
C LEU A 32 -54.85 -8.31 -15.73
N ARG A 33 -56.16 -8.48 -15.54
CA ARG A 33 -56.91 -7.85 -14.43
C ARG A 33 -56.75 -8.58 -13.11
N THR A 34 -56.04 -9.70 -13.05
CA THR A 34 -55.78 -10.38 -11.77
C THR A 34 -54.98 -9.49 -10.81
N SER A 35 -55.29 -9.58 -9.52
CA SER A 35 -54.50 -8.99 -8.41
C SER A 35 -53.81 -10.05 -7.56
N MET A 36 -54.00 -11.34 -7.88
CA MET A 36 -53.52 -12.45 -7.06
C MET A 36 -52.10 -12.88 -7.42
N LEU A 37 -51.55 -12.35 -8.52
CA LEU A 37 -50.22 -12.70 -8.99
C LEU A 37 -49.18 -11.74 -8.42
N TYR A 38 -48.07 -12.32 -7.96
CA TYR A 38 -46.86 -11.58 -7.62
C TYR A 38 -46.24 -10.92 -8.85
N PRO A 39 -45.46 -9.83 -8.70
CA PRO A 39 -44.90 -9.08 -9.82
C PRO A 39 -44.12 -9.90 -10.85
N LYS A 40 -43.36 -10.92 -10.42
CA LYS A 40 -42.63 -11.81 -11.32
C LYS A 40 -43.57 -12.65 -12.19
N ASN A 41 -44.57 -13.29 -11.59
CA ASN A 41 -45.56 -14.09 -12.34
C ASN A 41 -46.44 -13.19 -13.22
N TYR A 42 -46.72 -11.96 -12.76
CA TYR A 42 -47.40 -10.95 -13.57
C TYR A 42 -46.53 -10.51 -14.76
N TYR A 43 -45.22 -10.37 -14.58
CA TYR A 43 -44.26 -10.07 -15.66
C TYR A 43 -44.24 -11.18 -16.72
N GLU A 44 -44.21 -12.46 -16.31
CA GLU A 44 -44.27 -13.60 -17.24
C GLU A 44 -45.58 -13.63 -18.04
N LEU A 45 -46.70 -13.39 -17.37
CA LEU A 45 -48.00 -13.24 -18.02
C LEU A 45 -48.00 -12.05 -18.99
N TYR A 46 -47.46 -10.91 -18.57
CA TYR A 46 -47.32 -9.71 -19.38
C TYR A 46 -46.50 -9.95 -20.64
N MET A 47 -45.36 -10.65 -20.54
CA MET A 47 -44.52 -10.98 -21.69
C MET A 47 -45.28 -11.87 -22.68
N THR A 48 -45.94 -12.91 -22.17
CA THR A 48 -46.76 -13.81 -23.01
C THR A 48 -47.86 -13.03 -23.75
N VAL A 49 -48.56 -12.14 -23.05
CA VAL A 49 -49.62 -11.32 -23.65
C VAL A 49 -49.05 -10.32 -24.66
N THR A 50 -47.91 -9.70 -24.36
CA THR A 50 -47.25 -8.74 -25.25
C THR A 50 -46.84 -9.39 -26.56
N ASP A 51 -46.30 -10.60 -26.54
CA ASP A 51 -45.91 -11.32 -27.75
C ASP A 51 -47.13 -11.69 -28.62
N GLU A 52 -48.23 -12.08 -28.00
CA GLU A 52 -49.48 -12.33 -28.73
C GLU A 52 -50.09 -11.03 -29.31
N MET A 53 -50.01 -9.92 -28.59
CA MET A 53 -50.47 -8.63 -29.07
C MET A 53 -49.60 -8.07 -30.22
N ARG A 54 -48.30 -8.38 -30.24
CA ARG A 54 -47.42 -8.03 -31.37
C ARG A 54 -47.85 -8.70 -32.67
N HIS A 55 -48.32 -9.95 -32.62
CA HIS A 55 -48.86 -10.62 -33.80
C HIS A 55 -50.11 -9.90 -34.33
N LEU A 56 -50.99 -9.46 -33.43
CA LEU A 56 -52.16 -8.67 -33.81
C LEU A 56 -51.76 -7.31 -34.40
N GLU A 57 -50.79 -6.62 -33.81
CA GLU A 57 -50.26 -5.34 -34.32
C GLU A 57 -49.68 -5.49 -35.73
N GLN A 58 -48.84 -6.51 -35.97
CA GLN A 58 -48.24 -6.78 -37.28
C GLN A 58 -49.30 -7.07 -38.34
N PHE A 59 -50.28 -7.92 -38.02
CA PHE A 59 -51.37 -8.24 -38.95
C PHE A 59 -52.17 -6.98 -39.33
N LEU A 60 -52.55 -6.16 -38.35
CA LEU A 60 -53.27 -4.91 -38.61
C LEU A 60 -52.43 -3.95 -39.46
N LEU A 61 -51.14 -3.84 -39.20
CA LEU A 61 -50.23 -3.00 -39.97
C LEU A 61 -50.15 -3.46 -41.44
N ASP A 62 -50.07 -4.76 -41.68
CA ASP A 62 -50.03 -5.33 -43.04
C ASP A 62 -51.35 -5.10 -43.80
N GLU A 63 -52.50 -5.26 -43.15
CA GLU A 63 -53.81 -4.98 -43.76
C GLU A 63 -53.98 -3.48 -44.10
N PHE A 64 -53.51 -2.58 -43.22
CA PHE A 64 -53.52 -1.14 -43.48
C PHE A 64 -52.60 -0.76 -44.65
N LYS A 65 -51.41 -1.37 -44.75
CA LYS A 65 -50.51 -1.20 -45.90
C LYS A 65 -51.09 -1.73 -47.21
N GLN A 66 -51.85 -2.82 -47.16
CA GLN A 66 -52.56 -3.39 -48.31
C GLN A 66 -53.81 -2.57 -48.71
N GLY A 67 -54.13 -1.49 -47.99
CA GLY A 67 -55.24 -0.59 -48.29
C GLY A 67 -56.60 -1.08 -47.80
N ARG A 68 -56.66 -2.18 -47.02
CA ARG A 68 -57.87 -2.73 -46.42
C ARG A 68 -58.12 -2.08 -45.06
N LYS A 69 -58.47 -0.80 -45.10
CA LYS A 69 -58.71 0.01 -43.89
C LYS A 69 -60.04 -0.36 -43.26
N VAL A 70 -60.02 -0.69 -41.98
CA VAL A 70 -61.23 -0.81 -41.17
C VAL A 70 -61.57 0.58 -40.64
N ASN A 71 -62.69 1.15 -41.10
CA ASN A 71 -63.16 2.46 -40.66
C ASN A 71 -63.39 2.47 -39.14
N ASP A 72 -63.03 3.59 -38.51
CA ASP A 72 -63.27 3.87 -37.09
C ASP A 72 -62.72 2.82 -36.12
N LEU A 73 -61.68 2.08 -36.52
CA LEU A 73 -61.07 1.03 -35.68
C LEU A 73 -60.60 1.57 -34.31
N TYR A 74 -60.11 2.81 -34.27
CA TYR A 74 -59.72 3.49 -33.03
C TYR A 74 -60.89 3.72 -32.07
N GLU A 75 -62.11 3.91 -32.58
CA GLU A 75 -63.34 4.01 -31.77
C GLU A 75 -63.89 2.62 -31.42
N LEU A 76 -63.85 1.68 -32.38
CA LEU A 76 -64.39 0.34 -32.20
C LEU A 76 -63.77 -0.42 -31.03
N VAL A 77 -62.44 -0.30 -30.85
CA VAL A 77 -61.75 -0.93 -29.71
C VAL A 77 -62.12 -0.31 -28.37
N GLN A 78 -62.67 0.92 -28.35
CA GLN A 78 -63.12 1.58 -27.13
C GLN A 78 -64.43 1.00 -26.58
N TYR A 79 -65.22 0.30 -27.40
CA TYR A 79 -66.43 -0.40 -26.95
C TYR A 79 -66.16 -1.60 -26.04
N ALA A 80 -64.89 -2.02 -25.89
CA ALA A 80 -64.52 -3.05 -24.92
C ALA A 80 -64.91 -2.60 -23.49
N GLY A 81 -65.80 -3.34 -22.83
CA GLY A 81 -66.39 -2.93 -21.55
C GLY A 81 -65.39 -2.75 -20.40
N ASN A 82 -64.31 -3.54 -20.37
CA ASN A 82 -63.27 -3.46 -19.34
C ASN A 82 -62.14 -2.52 -19.76
N ILE A 83 -61.72 -1.63 -18.85
CA ILE A 83 -60.69 -0.60 -19.12
C ILE A 83 -59.33 -1.18 -19.53
N LEU A 84 -58.88 -2.28 -18.93
CA LEU A 84 -57.54 -2.81 -19.21
C LEU A 84 -57.46 -3.42 -20.63
N PRO A 85 -58.33 -4.37 -21.03
CA PRO A 85 -58.39 -4.80 -22.44
C PRO A 85 -58.57 -3.64 -23.42
N ARG A 86 -59.42 -2.67 -23.08
CA ARG A 86 -59.66 -1.48 -23.89
C ARG A 86 -58.37 -0.73 -24.18
N LEU A 87 -57.58 -0.40 -23.16
CA LEU A 87 -56.37 0.39 -23.32
C LEU A 87 -55.25 -0.37 -24.03
N TYR A 88 -55.10 -1.69 -23.81
CA TYR A 88 -54.12 -2.48 -24.58
C TYR A 88 -54.47 -2.52 -26.07
N LEU A 89 -55.75 -2.73 -26.41
CA LEU A 89 -56.22 -2.69 -27.80
C LEU A 89 -56.09 -1.27 -28.39
N LEU A 90 -56.44 -0.24 -27.63
CA LEU A 90 -56.33 1.16 -28.04
C LEU A 90 -54.88 1.55 -28.32
N ILE A 91 -53.92 1.10 -27.50
CA ILE A 91 -52.48 1.32 -27.73
C ILE A 91 -52.02 0.60 -29.00
N THR A 92 -52.43 -0.65 -29.23
CA THR A 92 -52.05 -1.37 -30.47
C THR A 92 -52.60 -0.70 -31.72
N VAL A 93 -53.88 -0.29 -31.70
CA VAL A 93 -54.48 0.39 -32.85
C VAL A 93 -53.90 1.79 -33.01
N GLY A 94 -53.67 2.51 -31.92
CA GLY A 94 -52.99 3.81 -31.92
C GLY A 94 -51.59 3.73 -32.53
N SER A 95 -50.81 2.71 -32.19
CA SER A 95 -49.50 2.43 -32.81
C SER A 95 -49.63 2.23 -34.34
N VAL A 96 -50.61 1.44 -34.79
CA VAL A 96 -50.86 1.21 -36.22
C VAL A 96 -51.29 2.49 -36.94
N TYR A 97 -52.11 3.33 -36.32
CA TYR A 97 -52.58 4.60 -36.88
C TYR A 97 -51.43 5.61 -37.05
N VAL A 98 -50.53 5.67 -36.07
CA VAL A 98 -49.30 6.48 -36.16
C VAL A 98 -48.42 5.96 -37.30
N LYS A 99 -48.17 4.64 -37.37
CA LYS A 99 -47.36 3.99 -38.43
C LYS A 99 -47.92 4.17 -39.84
N SER A 100 -49.25 4.29 -39.95
CA SER A 100 -49.96 4.43 -41.23
C SER A 100 -50.15 5.90 -41.64
N ASN A 101 -49.66 6.87 -40.84
CA ASN A 101 -49.78 8.31 -41.05
C ASN A 101 -51.23 8.78 -41.30
N GLU A 102 -52.22 8.14 -40.67
CA GLU A 102 -53.63 8.51 -40.89
C GLU A 102 -54.08 9.71 -40.04
N VAL A 103 -53.45 9.86 -38.87
CA VAL A 103 -53.76 10.91 -37.88
C VAL A 103 -52.44 11.49 -37.38
N PRO A 104 -52.35 12.81 -37.10
CA PRO A 104 -51.17 13.42 -36.52
C PRO A 104 -50.74 12.73 -35.23
N SER A 105 -49.49 12.27 -35.19
CA SER A 105 -48.91 11.51 -34.08
C SER A 105 -49.10 12.22 -32.74
N LYS A 106 -48.94 13.56 -32.71
CA LYS A 106 -49.17 14.38 -31.52
C LYS A 106 -50.53 14.15 -30.84
N LYS A 107 -51.61 14.06 -31.61
CA LYS A 107 -52.97 13.91 -31.06
C LYS A 107 -53.16 12.54 -30.41
N ILE A 108 -52.69 11.48 -31.08
CA ILE A 108 -52.78 10.11 -30.56
C ILE A 108 -51.89 9.95 -29.32
N LEU A 109 -50.66 10.49 -29.35
CA LEU A 109 -49.74 10.39 -28.21
C LEU A 109 -50.31 11.04 -26.95
N ASN A 110 -50.86 12.25 -27.06
CA ASN A 110 -51.48 12.95 -25.93
C ASN A 110 -52.75 12.22 -25.44
N ASP A 111 -53.61 11.79 -26.36
CA ASP A 111 -54.83 11.04 -26.02
C ASP A 111 -54.51 9.72 -25.31
N LEU A 112 -53.57 8.92 -25.82
CA LEU A 112 -53.18 7.65 -25.19
C LEU A 112 -52.60 7.86 -23.78
N VAL A 113 -51.76 8.88 -23.57
CA VAL A 113 -51.20 9.17 -22.23
C VAL A 113 -52.27 9.62 -21.26
N ASP A 114 -53.21 10.45 -21.71
CA ASP A 114 -54.33 10.95 -20.91
C ASP A 114 -55.29 9.80 -20.57
N MET A 115 -55.62 8.95 -21.53
CA MET A 115 -56.47 7.77 -21.32
C MET A 115 -55.81 6.74 -20.40
N CYS A 116 -54.48 6.61 -20.43
CA CYS A 116 -53.73 5.80 -19.47
C CYS A 116 -53.81 6.33 -18.03
N ARG A 117 -54.21 7.59 -17.78
CA ARG A 117 -54.52 8.07 -16.41
C ARG A 117 -55.74 7.35 -15.80
N GLY A 118 -56.58 6.70 -16.60
CA GLY A 118 -57.70 5.90 -16.09
C GLY A 118 -57.29 4.69 -15.25
N VAL A 119 -56.03 4.20 -15.36
CA VAL A 119 -55.53 3.05 -14.60
C VAL A 119 -54.60 3.50 -13.48
N GLN A 120 -55.17 3.66 -12.29
CA GLN A 120 -54.44 4.09 -11.09
C GLN A 120 -53.88 2.93 -10.24
N HIS A 121 -54.18 1.68 -10.61
CA HIS A 121 -53.62 0.52 -9.92
C HIS A 121 -52.11 0.39 -10.23
N PRO A 122 -51.22 0.39 -9.23
CA PRO A 122 -49.77 0.45 -9.45
C PRO A 122 -49.19 -0.59 -10.40
N LEU A 123 -49.38 -1.89 -10.11
CA LEU A 123 -48.81 -2.98 -10.93
C LEU A 123 -49.30 -2.92 -12.38
N ARG A 124 -50.62 -2.95 -12.57
CA ARG A 124 -51.27 -2.91 -13.89
C ARG A 124 -50.95 -1.65 -14.68
N GLY A 125 -50.90 -0.49 -14.00
CA GLY A 125 -50.58 0.79 -14.60
C GLY A 125 -49.12 0.87 -15.07
N LEU A 126 -48.18 0.35 -14.29
CA LEU A 126 -46.76 0.29 -14.67
C LEU A 126 -46.57 -0.58 -15.93
N PHE A 127 -47.17 -1.76 -15.97
CA PHE A 127 -47.08 -2.64 -17.14
C PHE A 127 -47.78 -2.08 -18.37
N LEU A 128 -48.97 -1.46 -18.21
CA LEU A 128 -49.67 -0.80 -19.32
C LEU A 128 -48.84 0.36 -19.89
N ARG A 129 -48.24 1.18 -19.03
CA ARG A 129 -47.40 2.32 -19.45
C ARG A 129 -46.07 1.88 -20.05
N ASN A 130 -45.51 0.75 -19.59
CA ASN A 130 -44.36 0.13 -20.23
C ASN A 130 -44.71 -0.44 -21.61
N TYR A 131 -45.91 -1.01 -21.76
CA TYR A 131 -46.44 -1.47 -23.04
C TYR A 131 -46.61 -0.31 -24.02
N LEU A 132 -47.24 0.79 -23.59
CA LEU A 132 -47.37 2.04 -24.34
C LEU A 132 -46.02 2.50 -24.89
N LEU A 133 -45.01 2.58 -24.02
CA LEU A 133 -43.66 3.00 -24.37
C LEU A 133 -42.96 2.02 -25.33
N THR A 134 -43.28 0.73 -25.26
CA THR A 134 -42.70 -0.30 -26.13
C THR A 134 -43.30 -0.26 -27.54
N CYS A 135 -44.63 -0.12 -27.65
CA CYS A 135 -45.33 -0.06 -28.94
C CYS A 135 -44.98 1.21 -29.72
N LEU A 136 -44.85 2.35 -29.04
CA LEU A 136 -44.59 3.63 -29.68
C LEU A 136 -43.10 3.93 -29.87
N LYS A 137 -42.21 3.00 -29.56
CA LYS A 137 -40.74 3.21 -29.58
C LYS A 137 -40.23 3.73 -30.92
N SER A 138 -40.62 3.11 -32.03
CA SER A 138 -40.14 3.46 -33.38
C SER A 138 -40.85 4.68 -33.98
N GLU A 139 -41.84 5.23 -33.29
CA GLU A 139 -42.87 6.12 -33.83
C GLU A 139 -42.88 7.51 -33.18
N LEU A 140 -41.89 7.79 -32.32
CA LEU A 140 -41.77 9.09 -31.67
C LEU A 140 -41.26 10.12 -32.68
N PRO A 141 -41.95 11.27 -32.86
CA PRO A 141 -41.49 12.31 -33.77
C PRO A 141 -40.15 12.89 -33.30
N THR A 142 -39.11 12.75 -34.13
CA THR A 142 -37.75 13.27 -33.90
C THR A 142 -37.41 14.45 -34.82
N ASN A 143 -38.30 14.81 -35.76
CA ASN A 143 -38.11 15.93 -36.68
C ASN A 143 -38.32 17.27 -35.96
N LEU A 144 -37.48 18.25 -36.28
CA LEU A 144 -37.48 19.59 -35.65
C LEU A 144 -38.69 20.44 -36.05
N THR A 145 -39.27 20.21 -37.23
CA THR A 145 -40.36 21.04 -37.77
C THR A 145 -41.34 20.21 -38.61
N SER A 146 -42.35 19.64 -37.95
CA SER A 146 -43.53 19.05 -38.61
C SER A 146 -44.79 19.43 -37.84
N GLU A 147 -45.87 19.81 -38.55
CA GLU A 147 -47.19 20.05 -37.93
C GLU A 147 -47.78 18.77 -37.30
N ASP A 148 -47.24 17.60 -37.66
CA ASP A 148 -47.63 16.28 -37.16
C ASP A 148 -47.02 15.88 -35.79
N GLY A 149 -46.07 16.68 -35.28
CA GLY A 149 -45.40 16.49 -33.99
C GLY A 149 -43.90 16.83 -34.06
N ASN A 150 -43.32 17.30 -32.94
CA ASN A 150 -41.91 17.64 -32.84
C ASN A 150 -41.19 16.88 -31.70
N LEU A 151 -39.85 17.02 -31.64
CA LEU A 151 -39.05 16.44 -30.57
C LEU A 151 -39.53 16.85 -29.16
N ALA A 152 -39.99 18.09 -28.99
CA ALA A 152 -40.49 18.58 -27.70
C ALA A 152 -41.77 17.86 -27.25
N ASP A 153 -42.66 17.50 -28.19
CA ASP A 153 -43.87 16.72 -27.92
C ASP A 153 -43.48 15.28 -27.49
N SER A 154 -42.48 14.67 -28.13
CA SER A 154 -41.92 13.37 -27.73
C SER A 154 -41.33 13.42 -26.32
N ILE A 155 -40.55 14.45 -26.02
CA ILE A 155 -39.98 14.67 -24.68
C ILE A 155 -41.11 14.84 -23.65
N GLY A 156 -42.09 15.71 -23.91
CA GLY A 156 -43.22 15.95 -23.02
C GLY A 156 -44.06 14.69 -22.77
N PHE A 157 -44.28 13.88 -23.81
CA PHE A 157 -44.95 12.58 -23.72
C PHE A 157 -44.19 11.63 -22.77
N ILE A 158 -42.88 11.43 -22.98
CA ILE A 158 -42.10 10.50 -22.16
C ILE A 158 -41.98 11.02 -20.72
N LEU A 159 -41.78 12.32 -20.51
CA LEU A 159 -41.69 12.93 -19.19
C LEU A 159 -43.01 12.81 -18.41
N THR A 160 -44.14 12.98 -19.07
CA THR A 160 -45.46 12.76 -18.46
C THR A 160 -45.64 11.28 -18.10
N ASN A 161 -45.27 10.37 -19.00
CA ASN A 161 -45.34 8.93 -18.72
C ASN A 161 -44.42 8.53 -17.55
N PHE A 162 -43.20 9.08 -17.50
CA PHE A 162 -42.24 8.92 -16.42
C PHE A 162 -42.79 9.40 -15.09
N SER A 163 -43.34 10.62 -15.03
CA SER A 163 -43.94 11.17 -13.79
C SER A 163 -45.08 10.28 -13.27
N GLU A 164 -45.96 9.82 -14.15
CA GLU A 164 -47.07 8.93 -13.76
C GLU A 164 -46.58 7.54 -13.34
N MET A 165 -45.57 6.96 -14.03
CA MET A 165 -44.96 5.70 -13.62
C MET A 165 -44.25 5.82 -12.28
N ASN A 166 -43.54 6.93 -12.02
CA ASN A 166 -42.91 7.19 -10.73
C ASN A 166 -43.97 7.30 -9.62
N LYS A 167 -45.07 8.04 -9.85
CA LYS A 167 -46.20 8.13 -8.90
C LYS A 167 -46.81 6.76 -8.61
N LEU A 168 -47.04 5.94 -9.64
CA LEU A 168 -47.56 4.57 -9.47
C LEU A 168 -46.60 3.71 -8.67
N TRP A 169 -45.30 3.80 -8.96
CA TRP A 169 -44.27 3.04 -8.26
C TRP A 169 -44.12 3.45 -6.78
N VAL A 170 -44.18 4.74 -6.47
CA VAL A 170 -44.22 5.22 -5.07
C VAL A 170 -45.54 4.84 -4.39
N ARG A 171 -46.66 4.82 -5.12
CA ARG A 171 -47.95 4.36 -4.59
C ARG A 171 -47.91 2.89 -4.20
N MET A 172 -47.10 2.04 -4.85
CA MET A 172 -46.91 0.65 -4.44
C MET A 172 -46.46 0.54 -2.98
N GLN A 173 -45.65 1.47 -2.48
CA GLN A 173 -45.18 1.44 -1.10
C GLN A 173 -46.33 1.44 -0.07
N HIS A 174 -47.40 2.14 -0.42
CA HIS A 174 -48.56 2.40 0.44
C HIS A 174 -49.74 1.45 0.16
N GLN A 175 -49.62 0.54 -0.81
CA GLN A 175 -50.67 -0.42 -1.14
C GLN A 175 -50.60 -1.64 -0.21
N GLY A 176 -51.75 -2.12 0.27
CA GLY A 176 -51.84 -3.34 1.08
C GLY A 176 -51.52 -3.13 2.57
N HIS A 177 -51.34 -4.22 3.31
CA HIS A 177 -51.16 -4.17 4.76
C HIS A 177 -49.75 -3.71 5.15
N SER A 178 -49.63 -2.95 6.24
CA SER A 178 -48.34 -2.52 6.83
C SER A 178 -47.32 -3.66 7.07
N ARG A 179 -47.78 -4.89 7.34
CA ARG A 179 -46.92 -6.05 7.65
C ARG A 179 -46.10 -6.53 6.44
N ASP A 180 -46.59 -6.30 5.22
CA ASP A 180 -45.92 -6.73 3.99
C ASP A 180 -45.01 -5.63 3.41
N ARG A 181 -44.62 -4.64 4.21
CA ARG A 181 -43.79 -3.51 3.74
C ARG A 181 -42.46 -3.97 3.13
N THR A 182 -41.73 -4.85 3.80
CA THR A 182 -40.44 -5.37 3.32
C THR A 182 -40.59 -6.11 1.99
N LYS A 183 -41.61 -6.98 1.88
CA LYS A 183 -41.93 -7.68 0.63
C LYS A 183 -42.23 -6.70 -0.50
N ARG A 184 -42.95 -5.60 -0.23
CA ARG A 184 -43.21 -4.56 -1.23
C ARG A 184 -41.96 -3.83 -1.65
N GLU A 185 -41.02 -3.58 -0.74
CA GLU A 185 -39.74 -2.97 -1.07
C GLU A 185 -38.94 -3.87 -2.04
N GLU A 186 -38.91 -5.19 -1.80
CA GLU A 186 -38.31 -6.17 -2.73
C GLU A 186 -39.00 -6.20 -4.10
N GLU A 187 -40.35 -6.25 -4.12
CA GLU A 187 -41.15 -6.20 -5.33
C GLU A 187 -40.94 -4.90 -6.13
N ARG A 188 -40.87 -3.76 -5.43
CA ARG A 188 -40.60 -2.46 -6.03
C ARG A 188 -39.21 -2.42 -6.66
N MET A 189 -38.22 -3.02 -6.02
CA MET A 189 -36.86 -3.12 -6.57
C MET A 189 -36.79 -3.98 -7.83
N GLN A 190 -37.63 -5.02 -7.96
CA GLN A 190 -37.73 -5.79 -9.20
C GLN A 190 -38.34 -4.97 -10.35
N LEU A 191 -39.33 -4.13 -10.05
CA LEU A 191 -40.07 -3.34 -11.05
C LEU A 191 -39.41 -1.99 -11.41
N ARG A 192 -38.33 -1.60 -10.72
CA ARG A 192 -37.64 -0.32 -10.94
C ARG A 192 -37.22 -0.11 -12.41
N LEU A 193 -36.81 -1.19 -13.08
CA LEU A 193 -36.40 -1.20 -14.49
C LEU A 193 -37.50 -0.70 -15.44
N LEU A 194 -38.77 -0.92 -15.11
CA LEU A 194 -39.90 -0.42 -15.92
C LEU A 194 -39.93 1.11 -15.93
N VAL A 195 -39.66 1.73 -14.78
CA VAL A 195 -39.60 3.20 -14.68
C VAL A 195 -38.35 3.72 -15.39
N GLY A 196 -37.18 3.08 -15.16
CA GLY A 196 -35.92 3.46 -15.80
C GLY A 196 -35.93 3.33 -17.32
N THR A 197 -36.76 2.44 -17.87
CA THR A 197 -36.93 2.32 -19.33
C THR A 197 -37.37 3.64 -19.97
N ASN A 198 -38.14 4.49 -19.28
CA ASN A 198 -38.47 5.83 -19.79
C ASN A 198 -37.23 6.68 -19.99
N LEU A 199 -36.30 6.69 -19.03
CA LEU A 199 -35.05 7.46 -19.13
C LEU A 199 -34.18 6.94 -20.26
N VAL A 200 -34.10 5.61 -20.41
CA VAL A 200 -33.40 4.97 -21.55
C VAL A 200 -34.01 5.36 -22.89
N ARG A 201 -35.33 5.57 -22.93
CA ARG A 201 -35.97 6.08 -24.15
C ARG A 201 -35.60 7.51 -24.45
N ILE A 202 -35.54 8.38 -23.45
CA ILE A 202 -35.14 9.77 -23.63
C ILE A 202 -33.71 9.83 -24.18
N SER A 203 -32.76 9.07 -23.63
CA SER A 203 -31.38 9.08 -24.13
C SER A 203 -31.22 8.47 -25.53
N SER A 204 -32.16 7.62 -25.96
CA SER A 204 -32.18 7.04 -27.31
C SER A 204 -32.86 7.92 -28.38
N LEU A 205 -33.34 9.13 -28.03
CA LEU A 205 -33.95 10.03 -29.00
C LEU A 205 -32.87 10.66 -29.90
N ASP A 206 -33.06 10.55 -31.21
CA ASP A 206 -32.20 11.20 -32.19
C ASP A 206 -32.36 12.73 -32.12
N ASN A 207 -31.28 13.47 -32.36
CA ASN A 207 -31.20 14.95 -32.32
C ASN A 207 -31.42 15.61 -30.95
N LEU A 208 -31.23 14.88 -29.85
CA LEU A 208 -31.30 15.48 -28.52
C LEU A 208 -30.12 16.46 -28.31
N THR A 209 -30.43 17.73 -28.08
CA THR A 209 -29.43 18.78 -27.84
C THR A 209 -29.10 18.93 -26.34
N LEU A 210 -27.93 19.50 -26.04
CA LEU A 210 -27.54 19.86 -24.67
C LEU A 210 -28.54 20.83 -24.02
N ASP A 211 -29.01 21.83 -24.78
CA ASP A 211 -29.96 22.83 -24.29
C ASP A 211 -31.32 22.21 -23.94
N ASP A 212 -31.82 21.27 -24.75
CA ASP A 212 -33.05 20.53 -24.43
C ASP A 212 -32.89 19.69 -23.14
N TYR A 213 -31.68 19.16 -22.90
CA TYR A 213 -31.40 18.41 -21.69
C TYR A 213 -31.33 19.31 -20.45
N ASP A 214 -30.57 20.39 -20.50
CA ASP A 214 -30.33 21.29 -19.37
C ASP A 214 -31.56 22.13 -19.02
N GLU A 215 -32.30 22.65 -20.00
CA GLU A 215 -33.45 23.52 -19.72
C GLU A 215 -34.76 22.76 -19.43
N ARG A 216 -34.96 21.57 -20.02
CA ARG A 216 -36.28 20.90 -20.00
C ARG A 216 -36.27 19.53 -19.35
N ILE A 217 -35.38 18.63 -19.77
CA ILE A 217 -35.43 17.23 -19.36
C ILE A 217 -34.94 17.07 -17.93
N LEU A 218 -33.71 17.52 -17.66
CA LEU A 218 -33.08 17.31 -16.36
C LEU A 218 -33.84 18.03 -15.23
N PRO A 219 -34.19 19.33 -15.34
CA PRO A 219 -34.91 20.01 -14.26
C PRO A 219 -36.23 19.32 -13.92
N TYR A 220 -36.98 18.85 -14.93
CA TYR A 220 -38.23 18.13 -14.72
C TYR A 220 -38.01 16.80 -13.99
N ILE A 221 -37.01 16.02 -14.40
CA ILE A 221 -36.69 14.74 -13.74
C ILE A 221 -36.24 14.99 -12.29
N LEU A 222 -35.37 15.97 -12.05
CA LEU A 222 -34.89 16.33 -10.71
C LEU A 222 -36.03 16.81 -9.81
N GLU A 223 -36.98 17.60 -10.33
CA GLU A 223 -38.18 17.99 -9.61
C GLU A 223 -39.02 16.76 -9.21
N GLN A 224 -39.18 15.78 -10.11
CA GLN A 224 -39.88 14.53 -9.78
C GLN A 224 -39.14 13.71 -8.71
N ILE A 225 -37.81 13.71 -8.70
CA ILE A 225 -36.99 13.03 -7.68
C ILE A 225 -37.14 13.71 -6.32
N VAL A 226 -37.09 15.04 -6.25
CA VAL A 226 -37.26 15.78 -4.98
C VAL A 226 -38.69 15.65 -4.46
N SER A 227 -39.68 15.76 -5.35
CA SER A 227 -41.10 15.73 -4.97
C SER A 227 -41.62 14.34 -4.58
N CYS A 228 -41.02 13.25 -5.08
CA CYS A 228 -41.51 11.90 -4.80
C CYS A 228 -41.38 11.49 -3.34
N LYS A 229 -40.42 12.09 -2.59
CA LYS A 229 -40.17 11.84 -1.17
C LYS A 229 -40.18 10.34 -0.85
N ASP A 230 -39.45 9.53 -1.61
CA ASP A 230 -39.31 8.08 -1.37
C ASP A 230 -37.84 7.68 -1.61
N ALA A 231 -37.22 7.02 -0.62
CA ALA A 231 -35.78 6.78 -0.65
C ALA A 231 -35.37 5.81 -1.77
N ILE A 232 -36.10 4.70 -1.94
CA ILE A 232 -35.83 3.70 -2.98
C ILE A 232 -35.94 4.34 -4.37
N ALA A 233 -36.97 5.17 -4.56
CA ALA A 233 -37.16 5.86 -5.83
C ALA A 233 -36.07 6.88 -6.11
N GLN A 234 -35.71 7.70 -5.12
CA GLN A 234 -34.65 8.69 -5.26
C GLN A 234 -33.29 8.05 -5.58
N GLU A 235 -32.92 6.99 -4.86
CA GLU A 235 -31.67 6.27 -5.05
C GLU A 235 -31.56 5.70 -6.47
N TYR A 236 -32.54 4.89 -6.88
CA TYR A 236 -32.52 4.27 -8.20
C TYR A 236 -32.58 5.27 -9.35
N LEU A 237 -33.41 6.32 -9.23
CA LEU A 237 -33.56 7.29 -10.32
C LEU A 237 -32.30 8.14 -10.51
N LEU A 238 -31.62 8.53 -9.43
CA LEU A 238 -30.34 9.23 -9.51
C LEU A 238 -29.25 8.34 -10.14
N GLU A 239 -29.13 7.08 -9.72
CA GLU A 239 -28.23 6.13 -10.36
C GLU A 239 -28.56 5.92 -11.85
N CYS A 240 -29.85 5.83 -12.17
CA CYS A 240 -30.31 5.63 -13.55
C CYS A 240 -29.98 6.85 -14.43
N ILE A 241 -30.11 8.09 -13.93
CA ILE A 241 -29.65 9.29 -14.64
C ILE A 241 -28.16 9.17 -14.96
N ILE A 242 -27.34 8.85 -13.95
CA ILE A 242 -25.88 8.73 -14.10
C ILE A 242 -25.51 7.61 -15.04
N GLN A 243 -26.29 6.53 -15.17
CA GLN A 243 -25.98 5.40 -16.07
C GLN A 243 -26.46 5.63 -17.51
N VAL A 244 -27.60 6.28 -17.70
CA VAL A 244 -28.33 6.28 -18.98
C VAL A 244 -27.92 7.44 -19.89
N PHE A 245 -27.62 8.61 -19.32
CA PHE A 245 -27.26 9.79 -20.11
C PHE A 245 -25.75 9.80 -20.43
N PRO A 246 -25.33 10.46 -21.53
CA PRO A 246 -23.92 10.58 -21.90
C PRO A 246 -23.15 11.52 -20.96
N ASP A 247 -21.83 11.35 -20.92
CA ASP A 247 -20.94 12.11 -20.02
C ASP A 247 -20.92 13.61 -20.33
N GLU A 248 -21.04 13.99 -21.61
CA GLU A 248 -21.11 15.39 -22.06
C GLU A 248 -22.26 16.15 -21.36
N PHE A 249 -23.41 15.50 -21.20
CA PHE A 249 -24.56 16.11 -20.54
C PHE A 249 -24.27 16.29 -19.05
N HIS A 250 -23.66 15.29 -18.42
CA HIS A 250 -23.29 15.36 -17.02
C HIS A 250 -22.32 16.50 -16.74
N LEU A 251 -21.31 16.74 -17.59
CA LEU A 251 -20.32 17.81 -17.41
C LEU A 251 -20.97 19.20 -17.28
N HIS A 252 -21.96 19.51 -18.10
CA HIS A 252 -22.67 20.80 -18.05
C HIS A 252 -23.65 20.90 -16.88
N THR A 253 -24.24 19.78 -16.46
CA THR A 253 -25.31 19.77 -15.45
C THR A 253 -24.88 19.29 -14.05
N LEU A 254 -23.58 19.21 -13.76
CA LEU A 254 -23.05 18.69 -12.50
C LEU A 254 -23.60 19.44 -11.28
N SER A 255 -23.61 20.77 -11.33
CA SER A 255 -24.09 21.61 -10.23
C SER A 255 -25.55 21.31 -9.90
N SER A 256 -26.42 21.26 -10.91
CA SER A 256 -27.85 20.97 -10.75
C SER A 256 -28.09 19.58 -10.16
N LEU A 257 -27.33 18.58 -10.60
CA LEU A 257 -27.44 17.20 -10.11
C LEU A 257 -26.97 17.08 -8.66
N LEU A 258 -25.80 17.65 -8.32
CA LEU A 258 -25.23 17.57 -6.98
C LEU A 258 -26.00 18.41 -5.95
N GLU A 259 -26.51 19.58 -6.33
CA GLU A 259 -27.44 20.35 -5.48
C GLU A 259 -28.71 19.55 -5.16
N THR A 260 -29.20 18.77 -6.12
CA THR A 260 -30.35 17.88 -5.91
C THR A 260 -30.02 16.75 -4.96
N CYS A 261 -28.81 16.18 -5.03
CA CYS A 261 -28.32 15.22 -4.04
C CYS A 261 -28.34 15.78 -2.62
N GLY A 262 -28.11 17.08 -2.42
CA GLY A 262 -28.31 17.73 -1.11
C GLY A 262 -29.76 17.64 -0.61
N LYS A 263 -30.74 17.80 -1.51
CA LYS A 263 -32.20 17.92 -1.22
C LYS A 263 -32.96 16.59 -1.06
N VAL A 264 -32.37 15.43 -1.39
CA VAL A 264 -33.05 14.13 -1.26
C VAL A 264 -33.27 13.69 0.20
N ARG A 265 -33.87 12.52 0.44
CA ARG A 265 -34.05 12.01 1.81
C ARG A 265 -32.73 11.53 2.44
N PRO A 266 -32.58 11.60 3.78
CA PRO A 266 -31.40 11.09 4.48
C PRO A 266 -31.15 9.60 4.29
N GLN A 267 -32.21 8.79 4.09
CA GLN A 267 -32.08 7.34 3.91
C GLN A 267 -31.49 6.92 2.55
N VAL A 268 -31.31 7.86 1.62
CA VAL A 268 -30.73 7.58 0.30
C VAL A 268 -29.23 7.40 0.43
N ASN A 269 -28.69 6.31 -0.13
CA ASN A 269 -27.26 6.07 -0.16
C ASN A 269 -26.54 7.01 -1.16
N LEU A 270 -26.22 8.22 -0.72
CA LEU A 270 -25.51 9.22 -1.54
C LEU A 270 -24.08 8.81 -1.90
N LYS A 271 -23.42 8.03 -1.04
CA LYS A 271 -22.04 7.57 -1.27
C LYS A 271 -21.92 6.86 -2.61
N THR A 272 -22.75 5.86 -2.85
CA THR A 272 -22.70 5.06 -4.10
C THR A 272 -22.97 5.93 -5.33
N ILE A 273 -23.93 6.86 -5.23
CA ILE A 273 -24.34 7.75 -6.32
C ILE A 273 -23.19 8.69 -6.69
N VAL A 274 -22.62 9.39 -5.71
CA VAL A 274 -21.56 10.37 -5.93
C VAL A 274 -20.26 9.70 -6.38
N ILE A 275 -19.90 8.56 -5.79
CA ILE A 275 -18.72 7.79 -6.22
C ILE A 275 -18.89 7.31 -7.66
N SER A 276 -20.05 6.77 -8.03
CA SER A 276 -20.31 6.30 -9.41
C SER A 276 -20.19 7.44 -10.42
N LEU A 277 -20.67 8.64 -10.08
CA LEU A 277 -20.54 9.83 -10.94
C LEU A 277 -19.08 10.25 -11.10
N ILE A 278 -18.33 10.33 -9.99
CA ILE A 278 -16.91 10.71 -10.00
C ILE A 278 -16.08 9.71 -10.81
N GLU A 279 -16.25 8.40 -10.58
CA GLU A 279 -15.51 7.35 -11.26
C GLU A 279 -15.82 7.30 -12.76
N ARG A 280 -17.08 7.51 -13.14
CA ARG A 280 -17.51 7.56 -14.53
C ARG A 280 -16.85 8.74 -15.26
N LEU A 281 -16.88 9.93 -14.67
CA LEU A 281 -16.24 11.12 -15.25
C LEU A 281 -14.71 11.03 -15.22
N ALA A 282 -14.13 10.42 -14.19
CA ALA A 282 -12.69 10.15 -14.14
C ALA A 282 -12.26 9.26 -15.32
N SER A 283 -13.03 8.20 -15.58
CA SER A 283 -12.77 7.28 -16.70
C SER A 283 -12.94 7.98 -18.05
N TYR A 284 -13.95 8.84 -18.19
CA TYR A 284 -14.17 9.64 -19.39
C TYR A 284 -13.02 10.63 -19.65
N ALA A 285 -12.58 11.35 -18.61
CA ALA A 285 -11.46 12.30 -18.70
C ALA A 285 -10.12 11.61 -19.00
N GLN A 286 -9.93 10.37 -18.52
CA GLN A 286 -8.75 9.56 -18.85
C GLN A 286 -8.76 9.06 -20.31
N ALA A 287 -9.94 8.79 -20.86
CA ALA A 287 -10.06 8.26 -22.22
C ALA A 287 -9.69 9.29 -23.29
N ASP A 288 -10.14 10.54 -23.15
CA ASP A 288 -9.79 11.65 -24.06
C ASP A 288 -9.78 13.01 -23.31
N PRO A 289 -8.60 13.52 -22.92
CA PRO A 289 -8.48 14.79 -22.18
C PRO A 289 -8.99 16.02 -22.95
N THR A 290 -9.05 15.96 -24.28
CA THR A 290 -9.54 17.06 -25.14
C THR A 290 -11.06 17.20 -25.15
N ARG A 291 -11.79 16.19 -24.67
CA ARG A 291 -13.26 16.20 -24.62
C ARG A 291 -13.80 16.89 -23.38
N VAL A 292 -12.98 17.09 -22.34
CA VAL A 292 -13.36 17.90 -21.18
C VAL A 292 -13.09 19.37 -21.52
N PRO A 293 -14.11 20.23 -21.62
CA PRO A 293 -13.90 21.65 -21.88
C PRO A 293 -13.00 22.25 -20.80
N SER A 294 -11.96 22.97 -21.20
CA SER A 294 -11.02 23.61 -20.25
C SER A 294 -11.69 24.64 -19.34
N GLU A 295 -12.89 25.09 -19.69
CA GLU A 295 -13.74 25.99 -18.92
C GLU A 295 -14.37 25.31 -17.68
N ILE A 296 -14.53 23.98 -17.70
CA ILE A 296 -15.16 23.22 -16.62
C ILE A 296 -14.08 22.63 -15.71
N SER A 297 -13.81 23.30 -14.59
CA SER A 297 -12.94 22.77 -13.55
C SER A 297 -13.68 21.71 -12.71
N LEU A 298 -13.71 20.47 -13.19
CA LEU A 298 -14.38 19.34 -12.53
C LEU A 298 -14.04 19.24 -11.04
N PHE A 299 -12.77 19.40 -10.71
CA PHE A 299 -12.27 19.33 -9.34
C PHE A 299 -12.93 20.36 -8.42
N HIS A 300 -12.94 21.64 -8.79
CA HIS A 300 -13.51 22.69 -7.97
C HIS A 300 -15.03 22.55 -7.81
N ILE A 301 -15.74 22.12 -8.87
CA ILE A 301 -17.18 21.86 -8.81
C ILE A 301 -17.48 20.75 -7.81
N PHE A 302 -16.82 19.59 -7.95
CA PHE A 302 -17.02 18.49 -6.99
C PHE A 302 -16.63 18.86 -5.57
N ARG A 303 -15.52 19.59 -5.38
CA ARG A 303 -15.09 20.03 -4.06
C ARG A 303 -16.12 20.94 -3.39
N GLN A 304 -16.59 21.97 -4.11
CA GLN A 304 -17.58 22.92 -3.59
C GLN A 304 -18.93 22.24 -3.29
N GLN A 305 -19.37 21.37 -4.18
CA GLN A 305 -20.66 20.69 -4.03
C GLN A 305 -20.61 19.59 -2.95
N LEU A 306 -19.49 18.86 -2.80
CA LEU A 306 -19.30 17.94 -1.68
C LEU A 306 -19.33 18.66 -0.34
N ALA A 307 -18.68 19.82 -0.24
CA ALA A 307 -18.75 20.66 0.95
C ALA A 307 -20.22 21.06 1.26
N GLY A 308 -20.95 21.52 0.23
CA GLY A 308 -22.38 21.85 0.36
C GLY A 308 -23.25 20.64 0.79
N ILE A 309 -22.95 19.43 0.29
CA ILE A 309 -23.67 18.20 0.69
C ILE A 309 -23.37 17.87 2.16
N THR A 310 -22.11 17.99 2.59
CA THR A 310 -21.73 17.73 3.99
C THR A 310 -22.35 18.74 4.96
N GLU A 311 -22.43 20.01 4.57
CA GLU A 311 -23.09 21.06 5.37
C GLU A 311 -24.61 20.88 5.42
N ALA A 312 -25.24 20.52 4.29
CA ALA A 312 -26.68 20.27 4.23
C ALA A 312 -27.10 19.02 5.01
N ARG A 313 -26.17 18.09 5.27
CA ARG A 313 -26.44 16.79 5.93
C ARG A 313 -25.42 16.43 6.99
N PRO A 314 -25.57 16.96 8.22
CA PRO A 314 -24.74 16.56 9.35
C PRO A 314 -25.00 15.12 9.82
N GLU A 315 -26.10 14.50 9.41
CA GLU A 315 -26.47 13.11 9.77
C GLU A 315 -25.72 12.03 8.98
N LEU A 316 -24.91 12.41 7.98
CA LEU A 316 -24.18 11.43 7.16
C LEU A 316 -23.12 10.69 8.00
N PRO A 317 -22.99 9.36 7.82
CA PRO A 317 -21.89 8.61 8.40
C PRO A 317 -20.54 9.18 7.96
N SER A 318 -19.62 9.37 8.90
CA SER A 318 -18.28 9.91 8.58
C SER A 318 -17.47 9.00 7.65
N GLU A 319 -17.78 7.70 7.60
CA GLU A 319 -17.20 6.74 6.66
C GLU A 319 -17.61 7.03 5.21
N ASP A 320 -18.81 7.56 5.01
CA ASP A 320 -19.32 7.87 3.68
C ASP A 320 -18.70 9.16 3.16
N VAL A 321 -18.54 10.15 4.04
CA VAL A 321 -17.85 11.40 3.72
C VAL A 321 -16.38 11.13 3.38
N ALA A 322 -15.69 10.30 4.18
CA ALA A 322 -14.31 9.88 3.88
C ALA A 322 -14.20 9.16 2.53
N ALA A 323 -15.14 8.26 2.19
CA ALA A 323 -15.15 7.57 0.90
C ALA A 323 -15.36 8.52 -0.29
N MET A 324 -16.21 9.55 -0.14
CA MET A 324 -16.41 10.58 -1.17
C MET A 324 -15.16 11.45 -1.36
N TYR A 325 -14.45 11.81 -0.29
CA TYR A 325 -13.16 12.51 -0.43
C TYR A 325 -12.06 11.62 -1.04
N SER A 326 -12.05 10.32 -0.74
CA SER A 326 -11.16 9.34 -1.40
C SER A 326 -11.39 9.25 -2.90
N SER A 327 -12.65 9.24 -3.36
CA SER A 327 -12.95 9.26 -4.79
C SER A 327 -12.58 10.60 -5.45
N LEU A 328 -12.76 11.73 -4.75
CA LEU A 328 -12.31 13.05 -5.23
C LEU A 328 -10.78 13.11 -5.35
N ALA A 329 -10.03 12.60 -4.38
CA ALA A 329 -8.57 12.51 -4.48
C ALA A 329 -8.15 11.63 -5.67
N ASN A 330 -8.83 10.49 -5.85
CA ASN A 330 -8.60 9.59 -6.98
C ASN A 330 -8.84 10.30 -8.33
N LEU A 331 -9.91 11.11 -8.44
CA LEU A 331 -10.19 11.96 -9.60
C LEU A 331 -9.07 12.97 -9.85
N ALA A 332 -8.64 13.71 -8.82
CA ALA A 332 -7.58 14.70 -8.93
C ALA A 332 -6.28 14.07 -9.46
N MET A 333 -5.86 12.93 -8.88
CA MET A 333 -4.66 12.21 -9.32
C MET A 333 -4.77 11.59 -10.72
N SER A 334 -5.97 11.15 -11.10
CA SER A 334 -6.23 10.51 -12.40
C SER A 334 -6.33 11.51 -13.54
N CYS A 335 -7.00 12.64 -13.33
CA CYS A 335 -7.31 13.64 -14.36
C CYS A 335 -6.28 14.76 -14.40
N TYR A 336 -5.66 15.10 -13.27
CA TYR A 336 -4.69 16.20 -13.17
C TYR A 336 -3.40 15.77 -12.45
N PRO A 337 -2.60 14.82 -13.01
CA PRO A 337 -1.41 14.30 -12.33
C PRO A 337 -0.36 15.36 -11.98
N GLU A 338 -0.28 16.44 -12.77
CA GLU A 338 0.70 17.52 -12.60
C GLU A 338 0.31 18.55 -11.52
N GLN A 339 -0.97 18.64 -11.17
CA GLN A 339 -1.48 19.65 -10.23
C GLN A 339 -1.58 19.08 -8.81
N LEU A 340 -0.44 19.04 -8.11
CA LEU A 340 -0.35 18.60 -6.71
C LEU A 340 -1.24 19.41 -5.75
N GLY A 341 -1.53 20.68 -6.09
CA GLY A 341 -2.37 21.57 -5.28
C GLY A 341 -3.78 21.02 -5.06
N TYR A 342 -4.37 20.34 -6.03
CA TYR A 342 -5.72 19.78 -5.88
C TYR A 342 -5.76 18.63 -4.87
N VAL A 343 -4.74 17.76 -4.86
CA VAL A 343 -4.65 16.69 -3.87
C VAL A 343 -4.46 17.29 -2.47
N ASP A 344 -3.63 18.33 -2.34
CA ASP A 344 -3.43 19.03 -1.07
C ASP A 344 -4.72 19.71 -0.58
N GLU A 345 -5.52 20.31 -1.47
CA GLU A 345 -6.83 20.88 -1.14
C GLU A 345 -7.83 19.83 -0.63
N VAL A 346 -7.81 18.60 -1.18
CA VAL A 346 -8.67 17.49 -0.68
C VAL A 346 -8.22 17.06 0.71
N LEU A 347 -6.92 16.92 0.93
CA LEU A 347 -6.35 16.57 2.23
C LEU A 347 -6.68 17.65 3.27
N GLN A 348 -6.60 18.93 2.89
CA GLN A 348 -7.00 20.05 3.73
C GLN A 348 -8.50 19.99 4.08
N SER A 349 -9.38 19.85 3.08
CA SER A 349 -10.83 19.73 3.31
C SER A 349 -11.16 18.52 4.20
N THR A 350 -10.45 17.41 4.04
CA THR A 350 -10.61 16.22 4.89
C THR A 350 -10.17 16.52 6.33
N ALA A 351 -9.03 17.19 6.53
CA ALA A 351 -8.55 17.58 7.84
C ALA A 351 -9.52 18.56 8.55
N ASP A 352 -10.07 19.52 7.81
CA ASP A 352 -11.04 20.49 8.32
C ASP A 352 -12.35 19.79 8.71
N TYR A 353 -12.83 18.84 7.90
CA TYR A 353 -13.99 18.02 8.23
C TYR A 353 -13.76 17.19 9.51
N ILE A 354 -12.61 16.53 9.66
CA ILE A 354 -12.28 15.74 10.86
C ILE A 354 -12.29 16.62 12.12
N LYS A 355 -11.76 17.84 12.04
CA LYS A 355 -11.78 18.83 13.13
C LYS A 355 -13.20 19.27 13.45
N GLN A 356 -14.02 19.59 12.44
CA GLN A 356 -15.41 20.02 12.62
C GLN A 356 -16.29 18.91 13.21
N ALA A 357 -16.09 17.66 12.77
CA ALA A 357 -16.81 16.49 13.27
C ALA A 357 -16.39 16.07 14.69
N GLY A 358 -15.32 16.67 15.25
CA GLY A 358 -14.82 16.35 16.59
C GLY A 358 -14.27 14.92 16.72
N LEU A 359 -13.83 14.32 15.61
CA LEU A 359 -13.31 12.96 15.59
C LEU A 359 -11.89 12.93 16.18
N SER A 360 -11.80 12.71 17.50
CA SER A 360 -10.53 12.49 18.20
C SER A 360 -10.31 11.01 18.49
N ASN A 361 -9.10 10.51 18.22
CA ASN A 361 -8.67 9.13 18.46
C ASN A 361 -9.52 8.09 17.71
N ILE A 362 -9.47 8.15 16.38
CA ILE A 362 -10.16 7.20 15.49
C ILE A 362 -9.61 5.80 15.76
N GLU A 363 -10.48 4.89 16.22
CA GLU A 363 -10.12 3.51 16.53
C GLU A 363 -9.57 2.77 15.30
N ALA A 364 -8.57 1.93 15.54
CA ALA A 364 -7.97 1.08 14.53
C ALA A 364 -9.01 0.13 13.92
N ALA A 365 -8.94 -0.09 12.61
CA ALA A 365 -9.86 -0.94 11.83
C ALA A 365 -11.33 -0.49 11.81
N SER A 366 -11.68 0.69 12.34
CA SER A 366 -13.00 1.29 12.12
C SER A 366 -13.24 1.56 10.63
N ALA A 367 -14.49 1.57 10.19
CA ALA A 367 -14.85 1.85 8.80
C ALA A 367 -14.31 3.21 8.31
N VAL A 368 -14.35 4.23 9.18
CA VAL A 368 -13.74 5.55 8.93
C VAL A 368 -12.22 5.45 8.80
N SER A 369 -11.55 4.73 9.71
CA SER A 369 -10.09 4.50 9.63
C SER A 369 -9.71 3.84 8.32
N ASN A 370 -10.43 2.80 7.89
CA ASN A 370 -10.12 2.08 6.66
C ASN A 370 -10.24 2.97 5.41
N GLU A 371 -11.26 3.83 5.34
CA GLU A 371 -11.43 4.75 4.21
C GLU A 371 -10.37 5.87 4.21
N LEU A 372 -9.99 6.41 5.38
CA LEU A 372 -8.93 7.41 5.44
C LEU A 372 -7.54 6.81 5.20
N VAL A 373 -7.29 5.56 5.62
CA VAL A 373 -6.06 4.83 5.27
C VAL A 373 -5.98 4.63 3.76
N LYS A 374 -7.10 4.31 3.08
CA LYS A 374 -7.15 4.28 1.62
C LYS A 374 -6.80 5.65 1.03
N LEU A 375 -7.37 6.74 1.54
CA LEU A 375 -7.06 8.10 1.10
C LEU A 375 -5.55 8.39 1.16
N ILE A 376 -4.88 8.02 2.25
CA ILE A 376 -3.44 8.25 2.44
C ILE A 376 -2.60 7.33 1.53
N LYS A 377 -2.99 6.05 1.39
CA LYS A 377 -2.28 5.10 0.54
C LYS A 377 -2.41 5.41 -0.95
N LEU A 378 -3.45 6.14 -1.37
CA LEU A 378 -3.68 6.47 -2.78
C LEU A 378 -2.52 7.30 -3.39
N PRO A 379 -2.12 8.47 -2.84
CA PRO A 379 -0.95 9.22 -3.32
C PRO A 379 0.33 8.39 -3.32
N VAL A 380 0.59 7.65 -2.25
CA VAL A 380 1.79 6.81 -2.10
C VAL A 380 1.88 5.75 -3.20
N ASN A 381 0.76 5.15 -3.58
CA ASN A 381 0.72 4.11 -4.60
C ASN A 381 0.72 4.68 -6.03
N LYS A 382 0.02 5.78 -6.29
CA LYS A 382 -0.17 6.32 -7.64
C LYS A 382 0.98 7.20 -8.13
N TYR A 383 1.54 8.03 -7.26
CA TYR A 383 2.68 8.86 -7.66
C TYR A 383 3.92 7.99 -7.85
N LYS A 384 4.77 8.40 -8.81
CA LYS A 384 6.02 7.68 -9.12
C LYS A 384 7.02 7.80 -7.97
N ASP A 385 7.21 9.03 -7.47
CA ASP A 385 8.22 9.32 -6.45
C ASP A 385 7.56 9.78 -5.15
N ILE A 386 8.00 9.24 -4.02
CA ILE A 386 7.54 9.66 -2.68
C ILE A 386 7.86 11.14 -2.40
N ASN A 387 8.90 11.69 -3.02
CA ASN A 387 9.25 13.11 -2.91
C ASN A 387 8.11 14.03 -3.37
N THR A 388 7.26 13.58 -4.30
CA THR A 388 6.06 14.35 -4.70
C THR A 388 4.97 14.34 -3.64
N VAL A 389 4.85 13.24 -2.89
CA VAL A 389 3.91 13.10 -1.77
C VAL A 389 4.37 13.95 -0.59
N LEU A 390 5.68 13.99 -0.31
CA LEU A 390 6.26 14.79 0.77
C LEU A 390 6.11 16.32 0.55
N LYS A 391 5.90 16.77 -0.69
CA LYS A 391 5.60 18.17 -1.01
C LYS A 391 4.18 18.60 -0.59
N LEU A 392 3.29 17.66 -0.29
CA LEU A 392 1.93 17.95 0.15
C LEU A 392 1.94 18.43 1.61
N LYS A 393 1.61 19.71 1.83
CA LYS A 393 1.70 20.35 3.15
C LYS A 393 0.71 19.76 4.15
N HIS A 394 -0.47 19.37 3.69
CA HIS A 394 -1.55 18.90 4.55
C HIS A 394 -1.60 17.38 4.70
N PHE A 395 -0.62 16.65 4.13
CA PHE A 395 -0.56 15.19 4.21
C PHE A 395 -0.43 14.67 5.65
N THR A 396 0.31 15.38 6.50
CA THR A 396 0.50 15.02 7.91
C THR A 396 -0.55 15.61 8.86
N ALA A 397 -1.41 16.51 8.37
CA ALA A 397 -2.25 17.38 9.20
C ALA A 397 -3.29 16.62 10.06
N PHE A 398 -3.80 15.49 9.56
CA PHE A 398 -4.81 14.69 10.26
C PHE A 398 -4.26 13.37 10.85
N LEU A 399 -2.97 13.06 10.64
CA LEU A 399 -2.30 11.90 11.25
C LEU A 399 -2.45 11.84 12.78
N PRO A 400 -2.36 12.96 13.53
CA PRO A 400 -2.51 12.94 14.99
C PRO A 400 -3.90 12.49 15.48
N SER A 401 -4.91 12.48 14.61
CA SER A 401 -6.28 12.11 14.98
C SER A 401 -6.49 10.59 15.01
N PHE A 402 -5.57 9.80 14.46
CA PHE A 402 -5.64 8.33 14.44
C PHE A 402 -5.08 7.68 15.70
N ALA A 403 -5.61 6.50 16.04
CA ALA A 403 -4.98 5.60 16.99
C ALA A 403 -3.55 5.21 16.56
N PHE A 404 -2.72 4.81 17.53
CA PHE A 404 -1.33 4.41 17.31
C PHE A 404 -1.19 3.33 16.22
N ALA A 405 -2.01 2.28 16.28
CA ALA A 405 -1.95 1.15 15.35
C ALA A 405 -2.09 1.58 13.87
N THR A 406 -3.05 2.45 13.57
CA THR A 406 -3.26 2.97 12.21
C THR A 406 -2.08 3.84 11.75
N ARG A 407 -1.54 4.68 12.65
CA ARG A 407 -0.33 5.49 12.34
C ARG A 407 0.87 4.60 12.04
N ASN A 408 1.05 3.52 12.81
CA ASN A 408 2.11 2.54 12.58
C ASN A 408 1.94 1.82 11.23
N GLU A 409 0.73 1.37 10.91
CA GLU A 409 0.43 0.71 9.63
C GLU A 409 0.76 1.61 8.43
N ILE A 410 0.40 2.89 8.50
CA ILE A 410 0.70 3.89 7.46
C ILE A 410 2.22 4.06 7.31
N ALA A 411 2.94 4.28 8.42
CA ALA A 411 4.38 4.46 8.41
C ALA A 411 5.11 3.24 7.81
N VAL A 412 4.74 2.02 8.23
CA VAL A 412 5.31 0.78 7.69
C VAL A 412 4.99 0.62 6.21
N SER A 413 3.76 0.92 5.79
CA SER A 413 3.36 0.85 4.37
C SER A 413 4.17 1.81 3.50
N VAL A 414 4.44 3.02 3.99
CA VAL A 414 5.23 4.01 3.25
C VAL A 414 6.69 3.57 3.17
N LEU A 415 7.30 3.10 4.27
CA LEU A 415 8.68 2.59 4.25
C LEU A 415 8.86 1.39 3.34
N ARG A 416 7.92 0.44 3.33
CA ARG A 416 7.97 -0.71 2.41
C ARG A 416 7.94 -0.25 0.96
N LYS A 417 7.03 0.66 0.61
CA LYS A 417 6.94 1.21 -0.76
C LYS A 417 8.18 1.99 -1.16
N MET A 418 8.75 2.75 -0.24
CA MET A 418 10.00 3.47 -0.45
C MET A 418 11.17 2.50 -0.73
N SER A 419 11.28 1.44 0.07
CA SER A 419 12.33 0.43 -0.07
C SER A 419 12.19 -0.40 -1.35
N GLU A 420 10.96 -0.73 -1.75
CA GLU A 420 10.67 -1.42 -3.03
C GLU A 420 11.08 -0.58 -4.25
N ARG A 421 10.92 0.74 -4.18
CA ARG A 421 11.22 1.66 -5.30
C ARG A 421 12.67 2.16 -5.30
N GLY A 422 13.31 2.19 -4.14
CA GLY A 422 14.64 2.78 -3.98
C GLY A 422 14.62 4.32 -4.03
N ASP A 423 13.50 4.94 -3.65
CA ASP A 423 13.38 6.40 -3.61
C ASP A 423 14.35 6.98 -2.58
N THR A 424 14.97 8.13 -2.87
CA THR A 424 15.90 8.82 -1.98
C THR A 424 15.45 10.25 -1.72
N LEU A 425 15.65 10.70 -0.48
CA LEU A 425 15.43 12.10 -0.09
C LEU A 425 16.60 12.94 -0.62
N GLN A 426 16.31 14.02 -1.33
CA GLN A 426 17.32 14.87 -1.97
C GLN A 426 17.42 16.25 -1.29
N LEU A 427 16.37 16.67 -0.59
CA LEU A 427 16.29 17.99 0.06
C LEU A 427 16.13 17.85 1.58
N VAL A 428 16.65 18.85 2.30
CA VAL A 428 16.55 18.92 3.77
C VAL A 428 15.10 19.15 4.22
N GLU A 429 14.34 19.93 3.44
CA GLU A 429 12.93 20.23 3.71
C GLU A 429 12.03 18.98 3.68
N GLU A 430 12.46 17.91 2.98
CA GLU A 430 11.72 16.65 2.89
C GLU A 430 11.83 15.80 4.15
N ILE A 431 12.80 16.08 5.04
CA ILE A 431 13.05 15.28 6.26
C ILE A 431 11.96 15.49 7.30
N GLU A 432 11.62 16.74 7.60
CA GLU A 432 10.65 17.07 8.65
C GLU A 432 9.28 16.40 8.42
N PRO A 433 8.65 16.48 7.23
CA PRO A 433 7.40 15.77 6.97
C PRO A 433 7.57 14.25 7.02
N MET A 434 8.73 13.72 6.59
CA MET A 434 9.02 12.29 6.70
C MET A 434 9.16 11.84 8.16
N LEU A 435 9.83 12.60 9.01
CA LEU A 435 9.94 12.31 10.44
C LEU A 435 8.60 12.39 11.15
N ALA A 436 7.75 13.35 10.77
CA ALA A 436 6.39 13.45 11.30
C ALA A 436 5.55 12.20 10.94
N LEU A 437 5.72 11.66 9.73
CA LEU A 437 5.09 10.41 9.31
C LEU A 437 5.65 9.18 10.04
N LEU A 438 6.97 9.14 10.24
CA LEU A 438 7.68 8.05 10.90
C LEU A 438 7.67 8.12 12.43
N GLN A 439 7.02 9.13 13.02
CA GLN A 439 6.97 9.31 14.46
C GLN A 439 6.57 8.05 15.25
N PRO A 440 5.59 7.22 14.82
CA PRO A 440 5.25 5.96 15.50
C PRO A 440 6.39 4.93 15.55
N LEU A 441 7.31 4.99 14.58
CA LEU A 441 8.46 4.09 14.49
C LEU A 441 9.68 4.63 15.24
N THR A 442 9.80 5.95 15.39
CA THR A 442 10.96 6.62 16.02
C THR A 442 10.77 6.88 17.52
N GLU A 443 9.55 7.23 17.94
CA GLU A 443 9.24 7.63 19.33
C GLU A 443 8.15 6.73 19.92
N ASP A 444 8.28 6.37 21.20
CA ASP A 444 7.20 5.67 21.90
C ASP A 444 6.11 6.65 22.31
N GLN A 445 4.93 6.46 21.73
CA GLN A 445 3.76 7.27 22.02
C GLN A 445 3.00 6.69 23.20
N LYS A 446 2.45 7.57 24.04
CA LYS A 446 1.68 7.19 25.24
C LYS A 446 0.43 6.36 24.91
N ASP A 447 -0.04 6.43 23.67
CA ASP A 447 -1.23 5.73 23.18
C ASP A 447 -0.94 4.30 22.67
N CYS A 448 0.32 3.83 22.76
CA CYS A 448 0.71 2.49 22.33
C CYS A 448 0.22 1.42 23.33
N PRO A 449 -0.49 0.37 22.88
CA PRO A 449 -0.82 -0.78 23.73
C PRO A 449 0.45 -1.50 24.20
N SER A 450 0.46 -1.99 25.44
CA SER A 450 1.64 -2.64 26.05
C SER A 450 2.08 -3.93 25.32
N ASP A 451 1.12 -4.64 24.70
CA ASP A 451 1.35 -5.91 24.00
C ASP A 451 1.13 -5.77 22.48
N PHE A 452 1.44 -4.61 21.92
CA PHE A 452 1.17 -4.35 20.50
C PHE A 452 2.06 -5.15 19.54
N TRP A 453 3.30 -5.45 19.93
CA TRP A 453 4.26 -6.18 19.08
C TRP A 453 4.77 -7.44 19.75
N ASP A 454 4.92 -8.49 18.94
CA ASP A 454 5.86 -9.57 19.21
C ASP A 454 7.30 -9.13 18.95
N GLU A 455 8.29 -9.82 19.53
CA GLU A 455 9.71 -9.46 19.37
C GLU A 455 10.16 -9.49 17.90
N GLU A 456 9.68 -10.46 17.12
CA GLU A 456 10.01 -10.60 15.70
C GLU A 456 9.39 -9.50 14.85
N GLU A 457 8.14 -9.14 15.10
CA GLU A 457 7.44 -8.07 14.37
C GLU A 457 8.10 -6.72 14.63
N PHE A 458 8.40 -6.42 15.89
CA PHE A 458 9.13 -5.21 16.26
C PHE A 458 10.50 -5.14 15.58
N ALA A 459 11.25 -6.23 15.56
CA ALA A 459 12.55 -6.29 14.92
C ALA A 459 12.45 -6.09 13.39
N SER A 460 11.41 -6.63 12.75
CA SER A 460 11.15 -6.45 11.32
C SER A 460 10.83 -4.99 10.98
N GLU A 461 9.96 -4.34 11.76
CA GLU A 461 9.62 -2.91 11.57
C GLU A 461 10.83 -2.00 11.77
N GLN A 462 11.63 -2.24 12.81
CA GLN A 462 12.88 -1.51 13.01
C GLN A 462 13.90 -1.81 11.90
N GLY A 463 13.91 -3.03 11.37
CA GLY A 463 14.71 -3.41 10.19
C GLY A 463 14.36 -2.60 8.95
N LEU A 464 13.07 -2.29 8.72
CA LEU A 464 12.63 -1.41 7.63
C LEU A 464 13.13 0.02 7.81
N LEU A 465 13.10 0.54 9.05
CA LEU A 465 13.65 1.85 9.36
C LEU A 465 15.18 1.89 9.13
N CYS A 466 15.89 0.82 9.50
CA CYS A 466 17.32 0.67 9.22
C CYS A 466 17.60 0.60 7.70
N ALA A 467 16.78 -0.12 6.94
CA ALA A 467 16.90 -0.19 5.49
C ALA A 467 16.67 1.17 4.84
N PHE A 468 15.67 1.93 5.31
CA PHE A 468 15.43 3.31 4.90
C PHE A 468 16.67 4.18 5.15
N VAL A 469 17.23 4.17 6.38
CA VAL A 469 18.45 4.92 6.68
C VAL A 469 19.60 4.49 5.76
N ALA A 470 19.72 3.19 5.47
CA ALA A 470 20.79 2.68 4.62
C ALA A 470 20.66 3.06 3.14
N GLN A 471 19.43 3.30 2.67
CA GLN A 471 19.13 3.71 1.30
C GLN A 471 19.27 5.21 1.08
N LEU A 472 19.35 6.03 2.14
CA LEU A 472 19.56 7.48 2.01
C LEU A 472 20.92 7.78 1.38
N ARG A 473 20.89 8.17 0.11
CA ARG A 473 22.06 8.64 -0.65
C ARG A 473 21.68 9.85 -1.50
N PRO A 474 21.55 11.04 -0.89
CA PRO A 474 21.37 12.26 -1.65
C PRO A 474 22.62 12.57 -2.48
N ASP A 475 22.43 13.27 -3.59
CA ASP A 475 23.53 13.66 -4.50
C ASP A 475 24.51 14.62 -3.80
N ALA A 476 23.97 15.52 -2.98
CA ALA A 476 24.76 16.47 -2.20
C ALA A 476 25.18 15.88 -0.84
N ARG A 477 26.49 15.67 -0.66
CA ARG A 477 27.07 15.10 0.57
C ARG A 477 26.82 15.96 1.81
N ASP A 478 26.73 17.28 1.67
CA ASP A 478 26.42 18.19 2.79
C ASP A 478 24.95 18.04 3.23
N VAL A 479 24.04 17.85 2.27
CA VAL A 479 22.63 17.54 2.55
C VAL A 479 22.52 16.19 3.25
N HIS A 480 23.32 15.19 2.84
CA HIS A 480 23.38 13.90 3.53
C HIS A 480 23.70 14.07 5.01
N PHE A 481 24.72 14.85 5.37
CA PHE A 481 25.07 15.06 6.77
C PHE A 481 23.97 15.79 7.55
N GLN A 482 23.27 16.75 6.93
CA GLN A 482 22.14 17.43 7.56
C GLN A 482 20.97 16.47 7.80
N ILE A 483 20.66 15.60 6.84
CA ILE A 483 19.66 14.52 6.98
C ILE A 483 20.01 13.61 8.16
N LEU A 484 21.25 13.10 8.21
CA LEU A 484 21.71 12.24 9.31
C LEU A 484 21.67 12.95 10.66
N SER A 485 21.97 14.26 10.70
CA SER A 485 21.88 15.05 11.92
C SER A 485 20.44 15.19 12.44
N ALA A 486 19.48 15.41 11.54
CA ALA A 486 18.07 15.45 11.88
C ALA A 486 17.54 14.08 12.35
N LEU A 487 17.91 13.00 11.65
CA LEU A 487 17.56 11.63 12.04
C LEU A 487 18.10 11.28 13.42
N ARG A 488 19.35 11.65 13.73
CA ARG A 488 19.93 11.42 15.06
C ARG A 488 19.11 12.10 16.17
N LYS A 489 18.66 13.34 15.95
CA LYS A 489 17.81 14.05 16.93
C LYS A 489 16.49 13.31 17.16
N ALA A 490 15.86 12.81 16.10
CA ALA A 490 14.63 12.03 16.21
C ALA A 490 14.85 10.69 16.94
N PHE A 491 15.92 9.96 16.60
CA PHE A 491 16.22 8.67 17.24
C PHE A 491 16.59 8.79 18.72
N TYR A 492 17.14 9.93 19.15
CA TYR A 492 17.39 10.20 20.58
C TYR A 492 16.13 10.36 21.42
N ASN A 493 14.98 10.66 20.81
CA ASN A 493 13.70 10.69 21.49
C ASN A 493 13.09 9.28 21.64
N GLY A 494 13.63 8.28 20.95
CA GLY A 494 13.18 6.88 21.05
C GLY A 494 13.55 6.22 22.38
N THR A 495 12.96 5.05 22.67
CA THR A 495 13.32 4.26 23.84
C THR A 495 14.54 3.37 23.59
N ARG A 496 15.10 2.83 24.69
CA ARG A 496 16.24 1.91 24.71
C ARG A 496 16.09 0.78 23.68
N ARG A 497 14.89 0.20 23.57
CA ARG A 497 14.58 -0.92 22.66
C ARG A 497 14.73 -0.55 21.17
N ARG A 498 14.37 0.68 20.77
CA ARG A 498 14.49 1.17 19.38
C ARG A 498 15.90 1.62 19.03
N MET A 499 16.58 2.28 19.97
CA MET A 499 17.93 2.81 19.77
C MET A 499 18.95 1.71 19.44
N LYS A 500 18.76 0.49 19.97
CA LYS A 500 19.57 -0.69 19.66
C LYS A 500 19.68 -0.97 18.15
N PHE A 501 18.59 -0.76 17.40
CA PHE A 501 18.55 -1.06 15.97
C PHE A 501 18.95 0.15 15.11
N THR A 502 18.44 1.33 15.45
CA THR A 502 18.53 2.53 14.59
C THR A 502 19.88 3.25 14.65
N LEU A 503 20.53 3.31 15.81
CA LEU A 503 21.81 4.02 15.97
C LEU A 503 22.97 3.36 15.20
N PRO A 504 23.13 2.02 15.18
CA PRO A 504 24.15 1.38 14.34
C PRO A 504 24.01 1.70 12.86
N ALA A 505 22.79 1.69 12.32
CA ALA A 505 22.55 2.01 10.91
C ALA A 505 23.01 3.44 10.57
N LEU A 506 22.75 4.39 11.48
CA LEU A 506 23.20 5.77 11.36
C LEU A 506 24.72 5.90 11.42
N VAL A 507 25.40 5.15 12.29
CA VAL A 507 26.87 5.12 12.38
C VAL A 507 27.48 4.54 11.10
N PHE A 508 26.93 3.46 10.55
CA PHE A 508 27.40 2.89 9.28
C PHE A 508 27.28 3.88 8.12
N GLN A 509 26.16 4.61 8.02
CA GLN A 509 26.01 5.64 7.00
C GLN A 509 26.95 6.83 7.19
N CYS A 510 27.18 7.26 8.43
CA CYS A 510 28.18 8.28 8.73
C CYS A 510 29.59 7.84 8.31
N ASN A 511 29.95 6.59 8.58
CA ASN A 511 31.26 6.05 8.19
C ASN A 511 31.40 5.94 6.67
N GLN A 512 30.35 5.51 5.95
CA GLN A 512 30.34 5.51 4.48
C GLN A 512 30.46 6.94 3.92
N LEU A 513 29.76 7.91 4.50
CA LEU A 513 29.84 9.31 4.10
C LEU A 513 31.24 9.87 4.31
N ALA A 514 31.89 9.58 5.44
CA ALA A 514 33.26 10.01 5.69
C ALA A 514 34.27 9.43 4.67
N ILE A 515 34.12 8.15 4.31
CA ILE A 515 34.93 7.51 3.26
C ILE A 515 34.66 8.18 1.90
N ALA A 516 33.41 8.47 1.56
CA ALA A 516 33.05 9.14 0.32
C ALA A 516 33.62 10.57 0.21
N TYR A 517 33.72 11.31 1.32
CA TYR A 517 34.41 12.61 1.35
C TYR A 517 35.91 12.45 1.10
N TYR A 518 36.53 11.39 1.62
CA TYR A 518 37.95 11.11 1.39
C TYR A 518 38.25 10.71 -0.07
N GLU A 519 37.40 9.88 -0.67
CA GLU A 519 37.54 9.49 -2.10
C GLU A 519 37.43 10.71 -3.04
N ASN A 520 36.66 11.73 -2.65
CA ASN A 520 36.43 12.94 -3.45
C ASN A 520 37.16 14.17 -2.91
N ARG A 521 38.33 13.97 -2.30
CA ARG A 521 39.17 15.03 -1.70
C ARG A 521 39.59 16.16 -2.66
N GLU A 522 39.49 15.95 -3.96
CA GLU A 522 39.84 16.94 -4.99
C GLU A 522 38.74 18.00 -5.20
N GLU A 523 37.49 17.72 -4.80
CA GLU A 523 36.34 18.60 -5.05
C GLU A 523 36.08 19.62 -3.92
N ASP A 524 36.53 19.35 -2.69
CA ASP A 524 36.17 20.13 -1.50
C ASP A 524 37.40 20.37 -0.61
N GLU A 525 37.93 21.60 -0.57
CA GLU A 525 39.09 21.95 0.27
C GLU A 525 38.85 21.77 1.79
N ALA A 526 37.60 21.72 2.24
CA ALA A 526 37.23 21.58 3.66
C ALA A 526 36.93 20.12 4.08
N TRP A 527 37.21 19.14 3.23
CA TRP A 527 36.88 17.73 3.44
C TRP A 527 37.41 17.18 4.78
N GLU A 528 38.63 17.54 5.19
CA GLU A 528 39.24 17.06 6.44
C GLU A 528 38.46 17.50 7.69
N LYS A 529 38.01 18.76 7.72
CA LYS A 529 37.21 19.29 8.83
C LYS A 529 35.84 18.62 8.88
N LYS A 530 35.24 18.34 7.71
CA LYS A 530 33.96 17.62 7.60
C LYS A 530 34.10 16.18 8.07
N CYS A 531 35.12 15.44 7.60
CA CYS A 531 35.41 14.08 8.06
C CYS A 531 35.63 14.00 9.57
N SER A 532 36.45 14.91 10.13
CA SER A 532 36.66 14.98 11.58
C SER A 532 35.34 15.21 12.35
N LYS A 533 34.47 16.10 11.86
CA LYS A 533 33.15 16.34 12.45
C LYS A 533 32.22 15.14 12.34
N ILE A 534 32.24 14.41 11.23
CA ILE A 534 31.45 13.19 11.02
C ILE A 534 31.91 12.09 11.98
N PHE A 535 33.21 11.86 12.14
CA PHE A 535 33.71 10.87 13.09
C PHE A 535 33.42 11.25 14.55
N GLN A 536 33.53 12.53 14.92
CA GLN A 536 33.07 12.99 16.25
C GLN A 536 31.58 12.77 16.45
N PHE A 537 30.78 12.96 15.39
CA PHE A 537 29.35 12.68 15.39
C PHE A 537 29.05 11.17 15.55
N SER A 538 29.78 10.29 14.86
CA SER A 538 29.72 8.83 15.06
C SER A 538 30.08 8.46 16.50
N ARG A 539 31.17 9.02 17.05
CA ARG A 539 31.61 8.79 18.44
C ARG A 539 30.52 9.14 19.45
N ALA A 540 29.95 10.34 19.36
CA ALA A 540 28.87 10.77 20.23
C ALA A 540 27.63 9.85 20.14
N THR A 541 27.37 9.31 18.94
CA THR A 541 26.26 8.38 18.72
C THR A 541 26.53 7.01 19.36
N VAL A 542 27.76 6.49 19.27
CA VAL A 542 28.15 5.23 19.92
C VAL A 542 28.22 5.37 21.45
N LEU A 543 28.65 6.52 21.98
CA LEU A 543 28.58 6.80 23.42
C LEU A 543 27.13 6.79 23.94
N LYS A 544 26.16 7.18 23.11
CA LYS A 544 24.75 7.05 23.50
C LYS A 544 24.30 5.59 23.59
N LEU A 545 24.88 4.68 22.80
CA LEU A 545 24.64 3.24 22.94
C LEU A 545 25.20 2.69 24.26
N THR A 546 26.36 3.17 24.72
CA THR A 546 26.89 2.77 26.03
C THR A 546 26.01 3.26 27.19
N GLU A 547 25.40 4.45 27.08
CA GLU A 547 24.43 4.94 28.09
C GLU A 547 23.13 4.12 28.16
N ILE A 548 22.86 3.26 27.16
CA ILE A 548 21.66 2.43 27.06
C ILE A 548 21.92 1.00 27.56
N ASP A 549 23.12 0.72 28.07
CA ASP A 549 23.57 -0.59 28.54
C ASP A 549 23.76 -1.63 27.40
N GLU A 550 23.87 -1.20 26.14
CA GLU A 550 24.14 -2.06 24.97
C GLU A 550 25.65 -2.10 24.63
N PHE A 551 26.44 -2.58 25.57
CA PHE A 551 27.91 -2.55 25.55
C PHE A 551 28.54 -3.36 24.42
N GLN A 552 28.00 -4.55 24.15
CA GLN A 552 28.48 -5.45 23.10
C GLN A 552 28.45 -4.79 21.71
N LEU A 553 27.32 -4.15 21.41
CA LEU A 553 27.09 -3.48 20.14
C LEU A 553 27.94 -2.21 20.05
N ALA A 554 28.02 -1.44 21.14
CA ALA A 554 28.86 -0.24 21.20
C ALA A 554 30.34 -0.56 20.93
N LEU A 555 30.89 -1.62 21.52
CA LEU A 555 32.26 -2.06 21.27
C LEU A 555 32.47 -2.40 19.79
N LYS A 556 31.58 -3.22 19.19
CA LYS A 556 31.66 -3.53 17.75
C LYS A 556 31.61 -2.26 16.90
N MET A 557 30.75 -1.29 17.25
CA MET A 557 30.65 -0.02 16.52
C MET A 557 31.91 0.85 16.67
N PHE A 558 32.53 0.91 17.85
CA PHE A 558 33.80 1.62 18.03
C PHE A 558 34.92 1.03 17.17
N LEU A 559 35.02 -0.31 17.11
CA LEU A 559 36.00 -0.98 16.25
C LEU A 559 35.75 -0.73 14.76
N GLN A 560 34.48 -0.78 14.32
CA GLN A 560 34.13 -0.45 12.94
C GLN A 560 34.42 1.02 12.59
N CYS A 561 34.20 1.95 13.52
CA CYS A 561 34.58 3.35 13.33
C CYS A 561 36.11 3.50 13.23
N ALA A 562 36.89 2.80 14.07
CA ALA A 562 38.35 2.81 14.00
C ALA A 562 38.86 2.30 12.64
N LEU A 563 38.27 1.21 12.11
CA LEU A 563 38.59 0.70 10.77
C LEU A 563 38.17 1.66 9.64
N ALA A 564 37.05 2.38 9.80
CA ALA A 564 36.64 3.39 8.84
C ALA A 564 37.61 4.58 8.83
N VAL A 565 38.02 5.05 10.01
CA VAL A 565 39.05 6.08 10.19
C VAL A 565 40.38 5.64 9.55
N ASN A 566 40.76 4.37 9.71
CA ASN A 566 41.98 3.82 9.09
C ASN A 566 42.01 3.92 7.56
N ARG A 567 40.85 3.96 6.90
CA ARG A 567 40.76 4.12 5.44
C ARG A 567 40.89 5.57 4.99
N THR A 568 40.76 6.52 5.90
CA THR A 568 40.80 7.97 5.63
C THR A 568 42.08 8.56 6.18
N GLU A 569 43.04 8.91 5.31
CA GLU A 569 44.35 9.44 5.73
C GLU A 569 44.31 10.98 5.81
N PHE A 570 44.28 11.55 7.03
CA PHE A 570 44.37 12.99 7.30
C PHE A 570 45.05 13.27 8.66
N GLU A 571 45.40 14.54 8.94
CA GLU A 571 46.27 14.92 10.08
C GLU A 571 45.75 14.46 11.45
N LYS A 572 44.42 14.40 11.66
CA LYS A 572 43.81 13.98 12.94
C LYS A 572 43.37 12.51 12.97
N THR A 573 43.68 11.73 11.94
CA THR A 573 43.26 10.32 11.86
C THR A 573 43.81 9.50 13.03
N GLU A 574 45.08 9.72 13.41
CA GLU A 574 45.72 8.96 14.49
C GLU A 574 45.05 9.20 15.85
N ALA A 575 44.80 10.47 16.20
CA ALA A 575 44.14 10.84 17.44
C ALA A 575 42.70 10.27 17.52
N LEU A 576 41.93 10.37 16.45
CA LEU A 576 40.56 9.84 16.40
C LEU A 576 40.54 8.30 16.48
N ALA A 577 41.43 7.63 15.75
CA ALA A 577 41.56 6.17 15.81
C ALA A 577 41.94 5.70 17.22
N TYR A 578 42.87 6.40 17.88
CA TYR A 578 43.29 6.09 19.24
C TYR A 578 42.14 6.28 20.23
N GLU A 579 41.39 7.37 20.12
CA GLU A 579 40.20 7.61 20.94
C GLU A 579 39.18 6.46 20.82
N PHE A 580 38.85 6.04 19.59
CA PHE A 580 37.92 4.93 19.37
C PHE A 580 38.42 3.60 19.97
N CYS A 581 39.68 3.26 19.76
CA CYS A 581 40.28 2.06 20.35
C CYS A 581 40.31 2.13 21.89
N SER A 582 40.68 3.30 22.45
CA SER A 582 40.72 3.50 23.89
C SER A 582 39.33 3.35 24.54
N GLN A 583 38.29 3.90 23.91
CA GLN A 583 36.90 3.76 24.37
C GLN A 583 36.41 2.31 24.26
N ALA A 584 36.78 1.59 23.20
CA ALA A 584 36.48 0.16 23.08
C ALA A 584 37.13 -0.65 24.22
N PHE A 585 38.35 -0.31 24.63
CA PHE A 585 38.98 -0.94 25.79
C PHE A 585 38.30 -0.59 27.12
N VAL A 586 37.81 0.63 27.30
CA VAL A 586 37.07 1.02 28.52
C VAL A 586 35.81 0.18 28.64
N VAL A 587 35.00 0.11 27.58
CA VAL A 587 33.78 -0.73 27.55
C VAL A 587 34.11 -2.20 27.81
N TYR A 588 35.21 -2.69 27.24
CA TYR A 588 35.66 -4.06 27.47
C TYR A 588 36.03 -4.33 28.94
N GLU A 589 36.76 -3.42 29.59
CA GLU A 589 37.28 -3.62 30.94
C GLU A 589 36.22 -3.39 32.03
N GLU A 590 35.30 -2.45 31.81
CA GLU A 590 34.31 -2.03 32.82
C GLU A 590 32.99 -2.80 32.70
N ASP A 591 32.50 -3.04 31.48
CA ASP A 591 31.10 -3.47 31.26
C ASP A 591 30.95 -4.93 30.78
N ILE A 592 31.97 -5.54 30.18
CA ILE A 592 31.91 -6.91 29.65
C ILE A 592 32.39 -7.92 30.69
N SER A 593 31.45 -8.62 31.31
CA SER A 593 31.76 -9.61 32.37
C SER A 593 31.79 -11.07 31.90
N ASP A 594 31.10 -11.44 30.81
CA ASP A 594 31.03 -12.85 30.39
C ASP A 594 32.35 -13.32 29.77
N SER A 595 32.82 -14.49 30.22
CA SER A 595 34.12 -15.03 29.82
C SER A 595 34.17 -15.44 28.34
N LYS A 596 33.06 -15.85 27.72
CA LYS A 596 33.07 -16.22 26.29
C LYS A 596 33.08 -14.96 25.43
N GLU A 597 32.25 -14.00 25.78
CA GLU A 597 32.20 -12.69 25.12
C GLU A 597 33.54 -11.94 25.23
N GLN A 598 34.17 -11.95 26.40
CA GLN A 598 35.50 -11.37 26.59
C GLN A 598 36.55 -11.94 25.62
N VAL A 599 36.46 -13.22 25.27
CA VAL A 599 37.37 -13.87 24.31
C VAL A 599 37.03 -13.46 22.87
N GLU A 600 35.74 -13.40 22.52
CA GLU A 600 35.31 -12.93 21.20
C GLU A 600 35.76 -11.47 20.96
N PHE A 601 35.48 -10.58 21.90
CA PHE A 601 35.77 -9.16 21.76
C PHE A 601 37.26 -8.86 21.78
N ILE A 602 38.05 -9.50 22.64
CA ILE A 602 39.50 -9.29 22.60
C ILE A 602 40.09 -9.79 21.27
N THR A 603 39.57 -10.89 20.72
CA THR A 603 39.98 -11.39 19.41
C THR A 603 39.64 -10.39 18.31
N GLN A 604 38.47 -9.76 18.36
CA GLN A 604 38.07 -8.70 17.43
C GLN A 604 38.94 -7.43 17.59
N ILE A 605 39.29 -7.04 18.82
CA ILE A 605 40.19 -5.92 19.10
C ILE A 605 41.58 -6.20 18.50
N ILE A 606 42.14 -7.38 18.74
CA ILE A 606 43.44 -7.81 18.18
C ILE A 606 43.37 -7.78 16.64
N GLY A 607 42.33 -8.36 16.04
CA GLY A 607 42.15 -8.37 14.59
C GLY A 607 42.00 -6.96 14.00
N THR A 608 41.32 -6.06 14.72
CA THR A 608 41.19 -4.65 14.32
C THR A 608 42.55 -3.96 14.35
N LEU A 609 43.27 -4.05 15.47
CA LEU A 609 44.60 -3.44 15.63
C LEU A 609 45.62 -3.96 14.61
N GLN A 610 45.55 -5.23 14.23
CA GLN A 610 46.40 -5.79 13.17
C GLN A 610 46.14 -5.15 11.80
N GLN A 611 44.91 -4.73 11.52
CA GLN A 611 44.54 -4.07 10.26
C GLN A 611 44.82 -2.56 10.27
N MET A 612 45.07 -1.97 11.45
CA MET A 612 45.36 -0.55 11.58
C MET A 612 46.74 -0.22 11.01
N ARG A 613 46.81 0.85 10.21
CA ARG A 613 48.04 1.37 9.61
C ARG A 613 48.37 2.80 10.01
N VAL A 614 47.48 3.46 10.75
CA VAL A 614 47.59 4.89 11.09
C VAL A 614 48.53 5.17 12.26
N PHE A 615 48.73 4.20 13.16
CA PHE A 615 49.44 4.48 14.42
C PHE A 615 50.96 4.58 14.24
N GLY A 616 51.54 5.60 14.86
CA GLY A 616 52.97 5.65 15.15
C GLY A 616 53.35 4.71 16.30
N GLU A 617 54.65 4.50 16.52
CA GLU A 617 55.14 3.62 17.59
C GLU A 617 54.66 4.06 18.98
N GLU A 618 54.49 5.38 19.20
CA GLU A 618 54.06 5.96 20.48
C GLU A 618 52.65 5.54 20.89
N ASN A 619 51.73 5.39 19.92
CA ASN A 619 50.33 5.03 20.17
C ASN A 619 50.07 3.53 19.98
N TYR A 620 50.80 2.88 19.07
CA TYR A 620 50.66 1.45 18.81
C TYR A 620 51.19 0.57 19.96
N ASN A 621 52.35 0.92 20.53
CA ASN A 621 52.98 0.11 21.58
C ASN A 621 52.15 0.03 22.88
N PRO A 622 51.55 1.13 23.38
CA PRO A 622 50.64 1.06 24.53
C PRO A 622 49.41 0.18 24.27
N LEU A 623 48.78 0.28 23.09
CA LEU A 623 47.59 -0.50 22.76
C LEU A 623 47.89 -2.00 22.62
N SER A 624 48.98 -2.35 21.93
CA SER A 624 49.41 -3.75 21.77
C SER A 624 49.85 -4.37 23.10
N THR A 625 50.56 -3.62 23.94
CA THR A 625 50.91 -4.05 25.29
C THR A 625 49.67 -4.21 26.16
N LYS A 626 48.69 -3.29 26.06
CA LYS A 626 47.42 -3.38 26.78
C LYS A 626 46.65 -4.64 26.36
N CYS A 627 46.55 -4.95 25.06
CA CYS A 627 46.02 -6.23 24.57
C CYS A 627 46.71 -7.43 25.23
N ALA A 628 48.04 -7.47 25.23
CA ALA A 628 48.81 -8.59 25.81
C ALA A 628 48.60 -8.74 27.33
N VAL A 629 48.37 -7.63 28.04
CA VAL A 629 48.03 -7.64 29.48
C VAL A 629 46.61 -8.15 29.70
N VAL A 630 45.65 -7.64 28.93
CA VAL A 630 44.24 -8.03 29.02
C VAL A 630 44.06 -9.51 28.69
N SER A 631 44.65 -10.00 27.59
CA SER A 631 44.62 -11.42 27.22
C SER A 631 45.23 -12.33 28.29
N ALA A 632 46.22 -11.85 29.04
CA ALA A 632 46.83 -12.61 30.13
C ALA A 632 46.00 -12.61 31.43
N LYS A 633 45.00 -11.73 31.54
CA LYS A 633 44.09 -11.61 32.69
C LYS A 633 42.76 -12.35 32.52
N LEU A 634 42.49 -12.96 31.35
CA LEU A 634 41.28 -13.75 31.11
C LEU A 634 41.10 -14.85 32.17
N VAL A 635 39.87 -15.31 32.44
CA VAL A 635 39.67 -16.28 33.55
C VAL A 635 40.16 -17.69 33.18
N LYS A 636 39.85 -18.14 31.96
CA LYS A 636 40.14 -19.50 31.50
C LYS A 636 41.54 -19.61 30.92
N LYS A 637 42.33 -20.57 31.42
CA LYS A 637 43.72 -20.80 30.99
C LYS A 637 43.87 -21.17 29.51
N PRO A 638 43.03 -22.03 28.91
CA PRO A 638 43.12 -22.33 27.48
C PRO A 638 42.90 -21.08 26.61
N ASP A 639 41.92 -20.26 26.97
CA ASP A 639 41.60 -19.03 26.25
C ASP A 639 42.68 -17.96 26.43
N GLN A 640 43.30 -17.86 27.62
CA GLN A 640 44.50 -17.04 27.85
C GLN A 640 45.63 -17.42 26.87
N VAL A 641 45.95 -18.71 26.75
CA VAL A 641 47.03 -19.19 25.87
C VAL A 641 46.74 -18.82 24.42
N ARG A 642 45.53 -19.10 23.93
CA ARG A 642 45.10 -18.78 22.57
C ARG A 642 45.16 -17.28 22.28
N CYS A 643 44.63 -16.44 23.16
CA CYS A 643 44.66 -14.99 22.98
C CYS A 643 46.08 -14.40 23.06
N VAL A 644 46.93 -14.91 23.96
CA VAL A 644 48.34 -14.46 24.05
C VAL A 644 49.13 -14.87 22.80
N CYS A 645 48.86 -16.05 22.23
CA CYS A 645 49.42 -16.45 20.94
C CYS A 645 48.93 -15.54 19.80
N LEU A 646 47.65 -15.13 19.80
CA LEU A 646 47.13 -14.16 18.83
C LEU A 646 47.78 -12.78 18.96
N CYS A 647 48.02 -12.31 20.19
CA CYS A 647 48.74 -11.06 20.44
C CYS A 647 50.16 -11.05 19.87
N ALA A 648 50.80 -12.21 19.69
CA ALA A 648 52.10 -12.28 19.02
C ALA A 648 52.03 -11.75 17.57
N ASN A 649 50.88 -11.89 16.89
CA ASN A 649 50.71 -11.38 15.52
C ASN A 649 50.76 -9.85 15.47
N LEU A 650 50.39 -9.15 16.55
CA LEU A 650 50.45 -7.69 16.63
C LEU A 650 51.90 -7.18 16.58
N PHE A 651 52.83 -7.93 17.17
CA PHE A 651 54.25 -7.55 17.21
C PHE A 651 55.03 -8.01 15.98
N TRP A 652 54.48 -8.97 15.21
CA TRP A 652 55.09 -9.45 13.98
C TRP A 652 54.54 -8.75 12.73
N SER A 653 53.22 -8.82 12.53
CA SER A 653 52.50 -8.35 11.34
C SER A 653 51.78 -7.01 11.55
N GLY A 654 51.96 -6.38 12.71
CA GLY A 654 51.46 -5.03 12.96
C GLY A 654 52.17 -4.01 12.09
N TYR A 655 51.46 -2.96 11.68
CA TYR A 655 51.98 -1.87 10.86
C TYR A 655 52.20 -0.62 11.71
N THR A 656 53.34 0.05 11.50
CA THR A 656 53.63 1.37 12.09
C THR A 656 54.07 2.34 11.00
N THR A 657 53.57 3.57 11.06
CA THR A 657 53.89 4.63 10.08
C THR A 657 55.38 4.95 10.05
N ASP A 658 56.06 4.86 11.20
CA ASP A 658 57.48 5.21 11.35
C ASP A 658 58.43 4.23 10.65
N LYS A 659 58.04 2.95 10.53
CA LYS A 659 58.82 1.91 9.85
C LYS A 659 58.38 1.68 8.40
N GLY A 660 57.19 2.15 8.01
CA GLY A 660 56.64 1.98 6.67
C GLY A 660 56.37 0.51 6.27
N GLY A 661 56.40 -0.42 7.24
CA GLY A 661 56.33 -1.87 7.03
C GLY A 661 55.91 -2.64 8.28
N GLU A 662 55.91 -3.97 8.19
CA GLU A 662 55.62 -4.86 9.31
C GLU A 662 56.69 -4.72 10.42
N LEU A 663 56.25 -4.67 11.68
CA LEU A 663 57.11 -4.43 12.84
C LEU A 663 58.24 -5.46 13.02
N HIS A 664 57.97 -6.74 12.69
CA HIS A 664 58.90 -7.87 12.83
C HIS A 664 59.69 -7.90 14.15
N ASP A 665 59.06 -7.53 15.28
CA ASP A 665 59.73 -7.52 16.59
C ASP A 665 59.81 -8.95 17.16
N GLY A 666 60.84 -9.69 16.74
CA GLY A 666 61.08 -11.07 17.17
C GLY A 666 61.24 -11.24 18.68
N LYS A 667 61.71 -10.20 19.40
CA LYS A 667 61.90 -10.27 20.85
C LYS A 667 60.57 -10.29 21.59
N GLN A 668 59.63 -9.40 21.20
CA GLN A 668 58.31 -9.36 21.82
C GLN A 668 57.45 -10.56 21.44
N VAL A 669 57.53 -11.01 20.19
CA VAL A 669 56.89 -12.27 19.75
C VAL A 669 57.36 -13.43 20.62
N PHE A 670 58.67 -13.56 20.81
CA PHE A 670 59.23 -14.62 21.64
C PHE A 670 58.79 -14.50 23.12
N GLN A 671 58.70 -13.29 23.68
CA GLN A 671 58.18 -13.08 25.03
C GLN A 671 56.70 -13.50 25.17
N CYS A 672 55.85 -13.17 24.19
CA CYS A 672 54.46 -13.62 24.15
C CYS A 672 54.36 -15.14 24.11
N LEU A 673 55.14 -15.78 23.25
CA LEU A 673 55.16 -17.24 23.13
C LEU A 673 55.69 -17.93 24.39
N GLN A 674 56.76 -17.42 25.01
CA GLN A 674 57.23 -17.91 26.31
C GLN A 674 56.17 -17.77 27.40
N LYS A 675 55.43 -16.66 27.40
CA LYS A 675 54.33 -16.43 28.34
C LYS A 675 53.20 -17.43 28.10
N ALA A 676 52.85 -17.71 26.84
CA ALA A 676 51.87 -18.74 26.48
C ALA A 676 52.29 -20.12 26.99
N VAL A 677 53.55 -20.53 26.81
CA VAL A 677 54.08 -21.80 27.35
C VAL A 677 54.01 -21.85 28.89
N LYS A 678 54.34 -20.75 29.58
CA LYS A 678 54.23 -20.67 31.05
C LYS A 678 52.78 -20.81 31.53
N VAL A 679 51.83 -20.22 30.81
CA VAL A 679 50.39 -20.33 31.13
C VAL A 679 49.87 -21.74 30.84
N ALA A 680 50.27 -22.35 29.73
CA ALA A 680 49.92 -23.74 29.40
C ALA A 680 50.39 -24.73 30.48
N LYS A 681 51.60 -24.53 31.03
CA LYS A 681 52.11 -25.31 32.18
C LYS A 681 51.28 -25.20 33.45
N SER A 682 50.52 -24.11 33.61
CA SER A 682 49.67 -23.88 34.78
C SER A 682 48.29 -24.54 34.69
N CYS A 683 47.95 -25.15 33.56
CA CYS A 683 46.75 -25.97 33.42
C CYS A 683 46.90 -27.27 34.24
N ILE A 684 45.82 -27.80 34.81
CA ILE A 684 45.87 -29.02 35.64
C ILE A 684 45.66 -30.28 34.80
N GLU A 685 44.83 -30.19 33.76
CA GLU A 685 44.40 -31.31 32.93
C GLU A 685 45.39 -31.62 31.81
N SER A 686 45.92 -32.84 31.80
CA SER A 686 46.98 -33.27 30.87
C SER A 686 46.53 -33.29 29.41
N ALA A 687 45.30 -33.74 29.10
CA ALA A 687 44.77 -33.74 27.74
C ALA A 687 44.68 -32.33 27.13
N VAL A 688 44.16 -31.36 27.89
CA VAL A 688 44.08 -29.95 27.48
C VAL A 688 45.48 -29.33 27.35
N GLN A 689 46.44 -29.70 28.20
CA GLN A 689 47.84 -29.27 28.05
C GLN A 689 48.44 -29.75 26.72
N VAL A 690 48.26 -31.02 26.34
CA VAL A 690 48.77 -31.57 25.08
C VAL A 690 48.16 -30.86 23.88
N ALA A 691 46.85 -30.61 23.89
CA ALA A 691 46.17 -29.84 22.86
C ALA A 691 46.75 -28.41 22.74
N LEU A 692 46.92 -27.70 23.86
CA LEU A 692 47.47 -26.35 23.88
C LEU A 692 48.93 -26.30 23.44
N TYR A 693 49.77 -27.27 23.83
CA TYR A 693 51.15 -27.33 23.35
C TYR A 693 51.24 -27.60 21.86
N THR A 694 50.31 -28.40 21.31
CA THR A 694 50.21 -28.64 19.86
C THR A 694 49.84 -27.34 19.12
N GLU A 695 48.87 -26.58 19.64
CA GLU A 695 48.52 -25.26 19.11
C GLU A 695 49.70 -24.28 19.19
N ILE A 696 50.38 -24.20 20.34
CA ILE A 696 51.56 -23.35 20.52
C ILE A 696 52.67 -23.77 19.56
N PHE A 697 52.93 -25.06 19.39
CA PHE A 697 53.93 -25.59 18.47
C PHE A 697 53.65 -25.14 17.02
N ASN A 698 52.39 -25.20 16.58
CA ASN A 698 51.98 -24.70 15.26
C ASN A 698 52.22 -23.19 15.11
N VAL A 699 52.00 -22.40 16.15
CA VAL A 699 52.31 -20.97 16.14
C VAL A 699 53.82 -20.72 16.08
N TYR A 700 54.64 -21.49 16.81
CA TYR A 700 56.11 -21.43 16.70
C TYR A 700 56.59 -21.80 15.29
N LEU A 701 56.00 -22.84 14.67
CA LEU A 701 56.30 -23.23 13.29
C LEU A 701 55.99 -22.10 12.30
N LEU A 702 54.85 -21.40 12.47
CA LEU A 702 54.49 -20.26 11.62
C LEU A 702 55.55 -19.15 11.66
N TYR A 703 56.02 -18.77 12.85
CA TYR A 703 57.05 -17.73 12.99
C TYR A 703 58.43 -18.20 12.53
N PHE A 704 58.73 -19.49 12.66
CA PHE A 704 59.94 -20.09 12.12
C PHE A 704 59.94 -20.01 10.58
N GLN A 705 58.83 -20.36 9.92
CA GLN A 705 58.67 -20.23 8.46
C GLN A 705 58.80 -18.78 7.98
N ARG A 706 58.23 -17.83 8.74
CA ARG A 706 58.33 -16.39 8.44
C ARG A 706 59.72 -15.79 8.69
N GLY A 707 60.69 -16.59 9.16
CA GLY A 707 62.09 -16.18 9.31
C GLY A 707 62.38 -15.35 10.56
N CYS A 708 61.64 -15.56 11.65
CA CYS A 708 61.92 -14.87 12.92
C CYS A 708 63.25 -15.29 13.53
N GLU A 709 64.24 -14.38 13.55
CA GLU A 709 65.59 -14.64 14.08
C GLU A 709 65.62 -15.08 15.55
N SER A 710 64.60 -14.68 16.33
CA SER A 710 64.50 -15.04 17.76
C SER A 710 63.92 -16.43 18.02
N VAL A 711 63.32 -17.07 17.02
CA VAL A 711 62.72 -18.41 17.13
C VAL A 711 63.68 -19.45 16.56
N GLU A 712 64.53 -19.99 17.42
CA GLU A 712 65.47 -21.06 17.05
C GLU A 712 64.86 -22.46 17.09
N LEU A 713 65.46 -23.39 16.34
CA LEU A 713 65.09 -24.81 16.28
C LEU A 713 65.06 -25.46 17.67
N LEU A 714 65.97 -25.07 18.58
CA LEU A 714 66.02 -25.56 19.97
C LEU A 714 64.72 -25.34 20.75
N HIS A 715 63.95 -24.27 20.43
CA HIS A 715 62.68 -24.00 21.08
C HIS A 715 61.57 -24.93 20.58
N LEU A 716 61.59 -25.29 19.29
CA LEU A 716 60.67 -26.26 18.71
C LEU A 716 60.92 -27.66 19.28
N GLU A 717 62.19 -28.07 19.37
CA GLU A 717 62.59 -29.35 19.99
C GLU A 717 62.09 -29.46 21.43
N LYS A 718 62.26 -28.38 22.20
CA LYS A 718 61.84 -28.29 23.60
C LYS A 718 60.33 -28.36 23.79
N ILE A 719 59.53 -27.75 22.92
CA ILE A 719 58.06 -27.84 23.02
C ILE A 719 57.59 -29.24 22.64
N ALA A 720 58.18 -29.83 21.61
CA ALA A 720 57.77 -31.14 21.18
C ALA A 720 58.19 -32.27 22.13
N SER A 721 59.31 -32.14 22.84
CA SER A 721 59.64 -33.04 23.94
C SER A 721 58.61 -32.93 25.09
N MET A 722 58.09 -31.73 25.38
CA MET A 722 57.02 -31.54 26.37
C MET A 722 55.69 -32.14 25.91
N ILE A 723 55.38 -32.10 24.61
CA ILE A 723 54.20 -32.78 24.04
C ILE A 723 54.30 -34.28 24.26
N GLN A 724 55.46 -34.89 23.97
CA GLN A 724 55.69 -36.33 24.14
C GLN A 724 55.60 -36.76 25.60
N GLU A 725 56.28 -36.05 26.49
CA GLU A 725 56.25 -36.32 27.94
C GLU A 725 54.82 -36.28 28.50
N LYS A 726 54.03 -35.28 28.09
CA LYS A 726 52.64 -35.14 28.56
C LYS A 726 51.65 -36.05 27.87
N LEU A 727 51.92 -36.47 26.64
CA LEU A 727 51.10 -37.47 25.94
C LEU A 727 51.19 -38.85 26.62
N GLU A 728 52.36 -39.19 27.19
CA GLU A 728 52.52 -40.43 27.97
C GLU A 728 51.79 -40.41 29.33
N GLU A 729 51.40 -39.22 29.82
CA GLU A 729 50.65 -39.03 31.06
C GLU A 729 49.12 -38.96 30.88
N VAL A 730 48.60 -39.00 29.64
CA VAL A 730 47.15 -38.95 29.39
C VAL A 730 46.55 -40.36 29.48
N ASP A 731 45.50 -40.52 30.29
CA ASP A 731 44.77 -41.79 30.40
C ASP A 731 44.06 -42.14 29.07
N ASP A 732 44.26 -43.37 28.58
CA ASP A 732 43.68 -43.87 27.31
C ASP A 732 42.14 -43.86 27.24
N SER A 733 41.45 -43.59 28.35
CA SER A 733 39.99 -43.50 28.45
C SER A 733 39.39 -42.12 28.20
N ASP A 734 40.20 -41.09 27.95
CA ASP A 734 39.73 -39.72 27.72
C ASP A 734 39.05 -39.59 26.34
N GLU A 735 37.82 -39.05 26.30
CA GLU A 735 37.05 -38.87 25.07
C GLU A 735 37.73 -37.90 24.07
N SER A 736 38.62 -37.03 24.55
CA SER A 736 39.31 -36.00 23.73
C SER A 736 40.59 -36.49 23.04
N LEU A 737 41.10 -37.67 23.40
CA LEU A 737 42.33 -38.27 22.85
C LEU A 737 42.32 -38.49 21.32
N PRO A 738 41.22 -38.97 20.69
CA PRO A 738 41.20 -39.20 19.25
C PRO A 738 41.40 -37.90 18.45
N ASP A 739 40.79 -36.81 18.91
CA ASP A 739 40.90 -35.49 18.27
C ASP A 739 42.30 -34.89 18.44
N ILE A 740 42.91 -35.08 19.62
CA ILE A 740 44.28 -34.66 19.90
C ILE A 740 45.28 -35.43 19.02
N ARG A 741 45.12 -36.76 18.89
CA ARG A 741 45.97 -37.58 18.02
C ARG A 741 45.82 -37.18 16.54
N ALA A 742 44.59 -36.93 16.08
CA ALA A 742 44.36 -36.45 14.72
C ALA A 742 45.00 -35.07 14.46
N ALA A 743 44.93 -34.14 15.42
CA ALA A 743 45.59 -32.83 15.31
C ALA A 743 47.12 -32.93 15.30
N LEU A 744 47.68 -33.87 16.08
CA LEU A 744 49.11 -34.18 16.07
C LEU A 744 49.56 -34.80 14.75
N GLU A 745 48.82 -35.77 14.21
CA GLU A 745 49.09 -36.36 12.90
C GLU A 745 49.01 -35.33 11.78
N ALA A 746 48.02 -34.43 11.80
CA ALA A 746 47.90 -33.35 10.83
C ALA A 746 49.09 -32.38 10.91
N THR A 747 49.51 -32.04 12.14
CA THR A 747 50.70 -31.22 12.37
C THR A 747 51.97 -31.91 11.85
N GLN A 748 52.11 -33.22 12.08
CA GLN A 748 53.22 -34.01 11.56
C GLN A 748 53.24 -34.04 10.03
N ARG A 749 52.10 -34.29 9.38
CA ARG A 749 51.99 -34.23 7.92
C ARG A 749 52.34 -32.84 7.37
N HIS A 750 51.97 -31.78 8.07
CA HIS A 750 52.36 -30.43 7.68
C HIS A 750 53.88 -30.20 7.79
N VAL A 751 54.49 -30.65 8.89
CA VAL A 751 55.95 -30.65 9.05
C VAL A 751 56.64 -31.50 7.98
N GLU A 752 56.03 -32.62 7.56
CA GLU A 752 56.52 -33.48 6.48
C GLU A 752 56.45 -32.81 5.11
N LEU A 753 55.38 -32.09 4.80
CA LEU A 753 55.26 -31.34 3.54
C LEU A 753 56.27 -30.19 3.44
N LEU A 754 56.66 -29.61 4.58
CA LEU A 754 57.69 -28.58 4.68
C LEU A 754 59.12 -29.12 4.48
N GLN A 755 59.31 -30.45 4.38
CA GLN A 755 60.60 -31.10 4.15
C GLN A 755 61.22 -30.80 2.77
N GLY A 756 60.49 -30.14 1.86
CA GLY A 756 60.97 -29.72 0.54
C GLY A 756 61.82 -28.44 0.53
N ASP A 757 61.82 -27.65 1.60
CA ASP A 757 62.59 -26.40 1.72
C ASP A 757 63.88 -26.60 2.52
N ASP A 758 65.05 -26.34 1.90
CA ASP A 758 66.40 -26.63 2.42
C ASP A 758 66.74 -26.00 3.80
N LYS A 759 65.95 -25.02 4.28
CA LYS A 759 66.11 -24.41 5.63
C LYS A 759 65.58 -25.30 6.77
N LEU A 760 64.79 -26.33 6.46
CA LEU A 760 64.10 -27.20 7.44
C LEU A 760 64.70 -28.61 7.51
N ALA A 761 65.82 -28.87 6.84
CA ALA A 761 66.48 -30.19 6.80
C ALA A 761 66.92 -30.74 8.17
N LYS A 762 66.91 -29.94 9.24
CA LYS A 762 67.16 -30.38 10.63
C LYS A 762 65.91 -30.89 11.36
N LEU A 763 64.70 -30.71 10.82
CA LEU A 763 63.48 -31.39 11.31
C LEU A 763 63.38 -32.85 10.84
N LYS A 764 64.39 -33.37 10.12
CA LYS A 764 64.46 -34.76 9.64
C LYS A 764 64.38 -35.81 10.76
N GLU A 765 64.77 -35.47 11.98
CA GLU A 765 64.64 -36.38 13.15
C GLU A 765 63.25 -36.33 13.80
N PHE A 766 62.41 -35.35 13.46
CA PHE A 766 61.15 -35.07 14.17
C PHE A 766 59.96 -35.92 13.69
N GLY A 767 59.82 -36.17 12.39
CA GLY A 767 58.80 -37.08 11.85
C GLY A 767 58.98 -38.53 12.33
N GLY A 768 60.23 -38.96 12.54
CA GLY A 768 60.54 -40.30 13.05
C GLY A 768 60.27 -40.50 14.55
N LEU A 769 60.40 -39.45 15.36
CA LEU A 769 60.21 -39.50 16.83
C LEU A 769 58.74 -39.47 17.25
N MET A 770 57.85 -38.88 16.44
CA MET A 770 56.41 -38.92 16.68
C MET A 770 55.75 -40.19 16.11
N ALA A 771 56.35 -40.82 15.10
CA ALA A 771 55.85 -42.06 14.49
C ALA A 771 56.09 -43.32 15.35
N SER A 772 56.99 -43.29 16.33
CA SER A 772 57.37 -44.53 17.04
C SER A 772 56.39 -44.96 18.14
N LYS A 773 55.35 -44.16 18.46
CA LYS A 773 54.31 -44.51 19.43
C LYS A 773 52.96 -43.80 19.17
N ALA A 774 52.50 -43.80 17.91
CA ALA A 774 51.08 -43.59 17.59
C ALA A 774 50.34 -44.93 17.66
#